data_AF-A0A510IRL9-F1
#
_entry.id   AF-A0A510IRL9-F1
#
_cell.length_a   1.000
_cell.length_b   1.000
_cell.length_c   1.000
_cell.angle_alpha   90.00
_cell.angle_beta   90.00
_cell.angle_gamma   90.00
#
_symmetry.space_group_name_H-M   'P 1'
#
loop_
_entity.id
_entity.type
_entity.pdbx_description
1 polymer ?
#
loop_
_entity_poly.entity_id
_entity_poly.type
_entity_poly.pdbx_seq_one_letter_code
_entity_poly.pdbx_strand_id
1 'polypeptide(L)'
;MDNDVSFAILLRLLILPLFLLAVGCSSGSSGGDDSSSSDTVTDGSSGDTGSDGDSGGDGGSGTGTGGDTGSDNDTGGDSGQGGAPSKLIGNAFSGTSIGLSWERDDVIYSIYRDGEKIAETNNHYFVDQGLSINTEYAYAVTAGNIGNDTDVSRVSARTLLNTTNSGLSSGADIEVDNDRISNFAECNNARSALDLLDADLDSCLQVMLELNNMAEHLEDIRAFAARVRSEQAPAMVELGMRLFHSKSLSASSDTSCSSCHQPAMGCGGDDLSMPVGVSAVDPALVGPGRSDGLNEVPIVARNAQPTCNAALWTRGLFWDNRVAITDRGLRTDSRDVSNNTEAAVGTGTLALMMAQAHFPVTDAAEMGDITQFGYDSTSDSGFTAYREEMLAANLDGASWGQLFSAAFGDSAINFSRIAEAIAAYEAVQLFIDNPFFDYVDGDQDALDSDEKRGAITFMAANSGCTNCHAGAFFTNQGLRAVSYPQIGAGKDESGNGADLGGNGAGSFRIPTLLNVAVTGPWGHNGQFATLKRNVEHYRDRASSITRYFANSEMCELEQFAGLQDCANKVAPNGLALTQDILNANGGGGANNLSDTEIELLVKFLGALTDPDAANNNSNAIQALLPPRDGGPDGRQLEAKDRAGNEL
;
A
#
# COMPACT_ATOMS: atom_id res chain seq x y z
N MET A 1 -57.41 -6.62 -46.13
CA MET A 1 -57.65 -7.15 -44.76
C MET A 1 -56.33 -7.00 -44.02
N ASP A 2 -55.84 -5.80 -43.74
CA ASP A 2 -56.51 -4.57 -43.23
C ASP A 2 -56.96 -4.75 -41.79
N ASN A 3 -56.05 -4.48 -40.84
CA ASN A 3 -55.97 -3.20 -40.12
C ASN A 3 -54.76 -3.32 -39.15
N ASP A 4 -53.70 -2.49 -39.28
CA ASP A 4 -53.54 -1.15 -38.67
C ASP A 4 -53.36 -1.23 -37.12
N VAL A 5 -52.36 -0.60 -36.46
CA VAL A 5 -51.60 0.63 -36.79
C VAL A 5 -50.11 0.57 -36.35
N SER A 6 -49.25 1.18 -37.18
CA SER A 6 -47.95 1.88 -36.95
C SER A 6 -47.66 2.55 -35.57
N PHE A 7 -46.47 3.11 -35.23
CA PHE A 7 -45.04 2.97 -35.61
C PHE A 7 -44.23 3.98 -34.73
N ALA A 8 -43.07 3.57 -34.19
CA ALA A 8 -41.83 4.37 -34.04
C ALA A 8 -41.67 5.66 -33.13
N ILE A 9 -40.53 5.68 -32.41
CA ILE A 9 -39.44 6.72 -32.43
C ILE A 9 -39.33 7.87 -31.36
N LEU A 10 -38.13 7.90 -30.72
CA LEU A 10 -37.30 9.01 -30.16
C LEU A 10 -37.65 9.82 -28.87
N LEU A 11 -36.67 9.85 -27.95
CA LEU A 11 -35.83 11.01 -27.52
C LEU A 11 -35.75 11.33 -26.00
N ARG A 12 -34.49 11.37 -25.51
CA ARG A 12 -33.86 12.10 -24.37
C ARG A 12 -34.74 12.88 -23.36
N LEU A 13 -34.42 12.81 -22.05
CA LEU A 13 -33.45 13.69 -21.35
C LEU A 13 -33.27 13.37 -19.85
N LEU A 14 -32.20 13.90 -19.24
CA LEU A 14 -31.82 13.77 -17.82
C LEU A 14 -32.73 14.57 -16.85
N ILE A 15 -32.62 14.30 -15.54
CA ILE A 15 -32.37 15.30 -14.48
C ILE A 15 -32.00 14.61 -13.13
N LEU A 16 -31.03 15.20 -12.39
CA LEU A 16 -30.62 14.84 -11.01
C LEU A 16 -31.72 15.13 -9.96
N PRO A 17 -31.59 14.58 -8.74
CA PRO A 17 -32.01 15.26 -7.52
C PRO A 17 -30.82 15.81 -6.73
N LEU A 18 -30.77 17.14 -6.61
CA LEU A 18 -29.96 17.88 -5.63
C LEU A 18 -30.80 18.03 -4.34
N PHE A 19 -30.22 17.84 -3.15
CA PHE A 19 -30.90 18.18 -1.89
C PHE A 19 -30.03 19.04 -0.98
N LEU A 20 -30.61 20.14 -0.50
CA LEU A 20 -29.99 21.09 0.43
C LEU A 20 -30.88 21.25 1.68
N LEU A 21 -30.28 21.70 2.78
CA LEU A 21 -30.92 21.83 4.10
C LEU A 21 -32.11 22.80 4.16
N ALA A 22 -33.02 22.54 5.11
CA ALA A 22 -33.83 23.58 5.74
C ALA A 22 -34.14 23.24 7.22
N VAL A 23 -33.91 24.21 8.10
CA VAL A 23 -34.26 24.18 9.54
C VAL A 23 -35.72 24.59 9.74
N GLY A 24 -36.44 23.95 10.66
CA GLY A 24 -37.82 24.32 11.03
C GLY A 24 -38.17 23.92 12.47
N CYS A 25 -38.40 24.91 13.33
CA CYS A 25 -38.67 24.74 14.77
C CYS A 25 -40.18 24.78 15.08
N SER A 26 -40.68 24.04 16.10
CA SER A 26 -41.61 24.55 17.15
C SER A 26 -42.22 23.43 18.02
N SER A 27 -42.19 23.63 19.37
CA SER A 27 -43.19 23.25 20.42
C SER A 27 -43.92 21.89 20.39
N GLY A 28 -44.11 21.13 21.49
CA GLY A 28 -43.93 21.26 22.95
C GLY A 28 -44.46 19.93 23.57
N SER A 29 -44.64 19.68 24.88
CA SER A 29 -44.60 20.45 26.13
C SER A 29 -44.64 19.44 27.31
N SER A 30 -44.30 19.88 28.53
CA SER A 30 -44.45 19.20 29.85
C SER A 30 -43.59 17.94 30.13
N GLY A 31 -43.04 17.76 31.33
CA GLY A 31 -42.96 18.68 32.49
C GLY A 31 -42.65 17.97 33.82
N GLY A 32 -41.92 18.66 34.70
CA GLY A 32 -41.63 18.26 36.10
C GLY A 32 -40.47 17.27 36.29
N ASP A 33 -39.69 17.30 37.38
CA ASP A 33 -39.67 18.25 38.51
C ASP A 33 -38.26 18.39 39.12
N ASP A 34 -38.00 19.61 39.58
CA ASP A 34 -37.08 20.15 40.60
C ASP A 34 -36.02 19.30 41.36
N SER A 35 -34.97 20.07 41.73
CA SER A 35 -34.16 20.03 42.96
C SER A 35 -32.90 19.17 43.02
N SER A 36 -31.83 19.54 43.74
CA SER A 36 -31.24 20.86 44.08
C SER A 36 -29.97 20.65 44.90
N SER A 37 -28.93 21.48 44.72
CA SER A 37 -27.87 21.79 45.72
C SER A 37 -26.99 20.61 46.21
N SER A 38 -25.79 20.79 46.77
CA SER A 38 -24.95 21.99 47.05
C SER A 38 -23.48 21.57 47.17
N ASP A 39 -22.58 22.54 47.06
CA ASP A 39 -21.17 22.44 47.40
C ASP A 39 -20.90 21.81 48.79
N THR A 40 -19.71 21.24 48.96
CA THR A 40 -19.01 21.34 50.25
C THR A 40 -17.51 21.37 50.05
N VAL A 41 -16.91 22.54 50.29
CA VAL A 41 -15.46 22.75 50.39
C VAL A 41 -15.01 22.38 51.80
N THR A 42 -13.89 21.66 51.93
CA THR A 42 -13.06 21.69 53.14
C THR A 42 -11.57 21.75 52.81
N ASP A 43 -10.89 22.60 53.57
CA ASP A 43 -9.49 23.05 53.48
C ASP A 43 -8.48 22.03 54.05
N GLY A 44 -7.18 22.19 53.76
CA GLY A 44 -6.12 21.25 54.13
C GLY A 44 -4.69 21.67 53.76
N SER A 45 -4.24 22.85 54.18
CA SER A 45 -2.91 23.44 53.88
C SER A 45 -1.75 23.01 54.80
N SER A 46 -0.56 22.73 54.22
CA SER A 46 0.81 22.92 54.79
C SER A 46 1.85 22.49 53.71
N GLY A 47 2.84 23.28 53.28
CA GLY A 47 4.07 23.70 54.00
C GLY A 47 5.18 22.62 53.82
N ASP A 48 6.47 22.87 53.49
CA ASP A 48 7.32 24.07 53.68
C ASP A 48 8.64 23.99 52.84
N THR A 49 9.08 25.14 52.28
CA THR A 49 10.47 25.71 52.12
C THR A 49 11.74 24.98 51.64
N GLY A 50 12.54 25.73 50.84
CA GLY A 50 14.02 25.82 50.88
C GLY A 50 14.76 25.25 49.63
N SER A 51 15.72 25.86 48.91
CA SER A 51 16.48 27.14 48.85
C SER A 51 18.01 26.90 48.77
N ASP A 52 18.60 27.36 47.65
CA ASP A 52 19.92 28.02 47.47
C ASP A 52 21.29 27.30 47.58
N GLY A 53 22.22 27.73 46.70
CA GLY A 53 23.71 27.64 46.80
C GLY A 53 24.37 26.55 45.94
N ASP A 54 25.12 26.77 44.84
CA ASP A 54 26.09 27.79 44.34
C ASP A 54 27.58 27.35 44.40
N SER A 55 28.32 27.63 43.32
CA SER A 55 29.79 27.64 43.14
C SER A 55 30.62 26.31 43.24
N GLY A 56 31.70 26.09 42.47
CA GLY A 56 32.28 26.82 41.32
C GLY A 56 33.74 26.42 40.98
N GLY A 57 34.19 26.68 39.73
CA GLY A 57 35.61 26.63 39.24
C GLY A 57 36.26 25.23 39.08
N ASP A 58 37.36 24.99 38.35
CA ASP A 58 38.17 25.73 37.35
C ASP A 58 39.21 24.70 36.75
N GLY A 59 39.84 24.78 35.56
CA GLY A 59 39.85 25.71 34.43
C GLY A 59 40.95 25.33 33.38
N GLY A 60 40.98 25.95 32.19
CA GLY A 60 42.07 25.81 31.19
C GLY A 60 41.61 25.50 29.75
N SER A 61 41.36 26.48 28.85
CA SER A 61 42.31 27.38 28.15
C SER A 61 42.88 26.83 26.83
N GLY A 62 42.39 27.33 25.68
CA GLY A 62 42.92 27.01 24.34
C GLY A 62 42.26 27.72 23.15
N THR A 63 42.48 29.03 23.02
CA THR A 63 42.36 29.92 21.81
C THR A 63 42.13 29.26 20.43
N GLY A 64 41.35 29.76 19.46
CA GLY A 64 40.59 31.01 19.26
C GLY A 64 40.28 31.18 17.74
N THR A 65 39.23 31.87 17.27
CA THR A 65 39.27 33.25 16.71
C THR A 65 37.91 33.64 16.06
N GLY A 66 37.47 34.91 16.22
CA GLY A 66 36.32 35.55 15.53
C GLY A 66 34.92 35.07 15.99
N GLY A 67 33.97 35.90 16.45
CA GLY A 67 33.74 37.34 16.28
C GLY A 67 32.72 37.58 15.14
N ASP A 68 31.63 38.33 15.28
CA ASP A 68 31.09 39.08 16.42
C ASP A 68 29.54 39.14 16.30
N THR A 69 28.91 39.28 17.45
CA THR A 69 27.52 39.17 17.83
C THR A 69 26.54 40.16 17.17
N GLY A 70 25.29 39.72 17.06
CA GLY A 70 24.15 40.50 16.59
C GLY A 70 22.84 39.80 16.96
N SER A 71 22.51 39.81 18.24
CA SER A 71 21.19 39.39 18.72
C SER A 71 20.30 40.61 18.80
N ASP A 72 19.21 40.61 18.04
CA ASP A 72 18.02 41.39 18.33
C ASP A 72 16.78 40.59 17.91
N ASN A 73 15.72 40.68 18.71
CA ASN A 73 14.46 40.02 18.43
C ASN A 73 13.84 40.60 17.17
N ASP A 74 13.49 39.75 16.19
CA ASP A 74 12.39 40.05 15.30
C ASP A 74 11.20 39.15 15.63
N THR A 75 10.28 39.70 16.43
CA THR A 75 8.91 39.19 16.53
C THR A 75 8.16 39.59 15.26
N GLY A 76 8.57 38.99 14.13
CA GLY A 76 7.91 39.12 12.85
C GLY A 76 6.59 38.35 12.90
N GLY A 77 5.48 39.06 13.06
CA GLY A 77 4.17 38.46 12.95
C GLY A 77 3.94 37.99 11.52
N ASP A 78 3.54 36.73 11.36
CA ASP A 78 3.08 36.19 10.08
C ASP A 78 1.93 37.07 9.54
N SER A 79 2.16 37.64 8.36
CA SER A 79 1.20 38.46 7.64
C SER A 79 0.73 37.67 6.41
N GLY A 80 -0.39 36.97 6.56
CA GLY A 80 -0.85 35.96 5.62
C GLY A 80 -0.93 36.41 4.16
N GLN A 81 0.06 35.96 3.38
CA GLN A 81 -0.05 35.76 1.94
C GLN A 81 0.19 34.26 1.70
N GLY A 82 -0.85 33.53 1.33
CA GLY A 82 -0.74 32.08 1.16
C GLY A 82 0.20 31.70 0.02
N GLY A 83 0.95 30.62 0.21
CA GLY A 83 1.93 30.11 -0.75
C GLY A 83 1.38 29.09 -1.76
N ALA A 84 2.31 28.34 -2.34
CA ALA A 84 2.00 27.15 -3.12
C ALA A 84 1.56 26.00 -2.18
N PRO A 85 0.54 25.20 -2.53
CA PRO A 85 0.21 24.01 -1.73
C PRO A 85 1.31 22.94 -1.84
N SER A 86 1.63 22.29 -0.73
CA SER A 86 2.52 21.13 -0.71
C SER A 86 1.84 19.87 -1.30
N LYS A 87 2.66 18.90 -1.74
CA LYS A 87 2.22 17.54 -2.11
C LYS A 87 1.11 17.48 -3.19
N LEU A 88 1.11 18.41 -4.15
CA LEU A 88 0.14 18.41 -5.26
C LEU A 88 0.32 17.17 -6.15
N ILE A 89 -0.76 16.40 -6.29
CA ILE A 89 -0.88 15.26 -7.20
C ILE A 89 -2.08 15.43 -8.14
N GLY A 90 -2.01 14.81 -9.31
CA GLY A 90 -3.07 14.84 -10.32
C GLY A 90 -3.21 13.49 -11.02
N ASN A 91 -4.42 12.95 -11.07
CA ASN A 91 -4.68 11.59 -11.51
C ASN A 91 -5.93 11.49 -12.39
N ALA A 92 -5.92 10.59 -13.38
CA ALA A 92 -7.10 10.26 -14.15
C ALA A 92 -8.20 9.67 -13.24
N PHE A 93 -9.40 10.25 -13.30
CA PHE A 93 -10.61 9.70 -12.66
C PHE A 93 -11.56 9.09 -13.70
N SER A 94 -11.46 9.50 -14.97
CA SER A 94 -12.10 8.86 -16.11
C SER A 94 -11.43 9.30 -17.41
N GLY A 95 -11.95 8.86 -18.57
CA GLY A 95 -11.61 9.47 -19.86
C GLY A 95 -12.03 10.94 -20.01
N THR A 96 -12.79 11.51 -19.08
CA THR A 96 -13.30 12.89 -19.16
C THR A 96 -13.13 13.70 -17.86
N SER A 97 -12.34 13.20 -16.91
CA SER A 97 -12.11 13.86 -15.63
C SER A 97 -10.76 13.54 -15.00
N ILE A 98 -10.18 14.54 -14.34
CA ILE A 98 -8.93 14.45 -13.58
C ILE A 98 -9.20 14.92 -12.15
N GLY A 99 -8.80 14.11 -11.17
CA GLY A 99 -8.78 14.50 -9.77
C GLY A 99 -7.43 15.12 -9.41
N LEU A 100 -7.47 16.25 -8.70
CA LEU A 100 -6.34 16.91 -8.08
C LEU A 100 -6.50 16.85 -6.56
N SER A 101 -5.41 16.62 -5.83
CA SER A 101 -5.37 16.78 -4.38
C SER A 101 -4.00 17.24 -3.93
N TRP A 102 -3.96 17.88 -2.77
CA TRP A 102 -2.75 18.45 -2.17
C TRP A 102 -2.89 18.46 -0.64
N GLU A 103 -1.82 18.79 0.06
CA GLU A 103 -1.86 18.94 1.52
C GLU A 103 -2.35 20.35 1.91
N ARG A 104 -3.06 20.44 3.05
CA ARG A 104 -3.85 21.62 3.42
C ARG A 104 -2.99 22.70 4.08
N ASP A 105 -2.94 23.88 3.46
CA ASP A 105 -2.90 25.15 4.19
C ASP A 105 -4.33 25.73 4.30
N ASP A 106 -4.59 26.55 5.33
CA ASP A 106 -5.89 27.17 5.59
C ASP A 106 -6.18 28.39 4.67
N VAL A 107 -6.12 28.17 3.35
CA VAL A 107 -6.23 29.22 2.34
C VAL A 107 -7.17 28.81 1.19
N ILE A 108 -7.72 29.79 0.48
CA ILE A 108 -8.46 29.56 -0.77
C ILE A 108 -7.46 29.42 -1.91
N TYR A 109 -7.46 28.27 -2.57
CA TYR A 109 -6.60 28.01 -3.73
C TYR A 109 -7.32 28.34 -5.04
N SER A 110 -6.62 29.05 -5.92
CA SER A 110 -6.94 29.23 -7.33
C SER A 110 -6.37 28.07 -8.14
N ILE A 111 -7.18 27.48 -9.01
CA ILE A 111 -6.82 26.34 -9.86
C ILE A 111 -6.84 26.78 -11.31
N TYR A 112 -5.77 26.45 -12.03
CA TYR A 112 -5.60 26.75 -13.43
C TYR A 112 -5.33 25.47 -14.22
N ARG A 113 -5.85 25.41 -15.45
CA ARG A 113 -5.58 24.38 -16.46
C ARG A 113 -5.07 25.06 -17.71
N ASP A 114 -3.92 24.63 -18.20
CA ASP A 114 -3.23 25.17 -19.39
C ASP A 114 -3.03 26.70 -19.36
N GLY A 115 -2.91 27.25 -18.15
CA GLY A 115 -2.77 28.69 -17.87
C GLY A 115 -4.08 29.46 -17.68
N GLU A 116 -5.25 28.88 -17.94
CA GLU A 116 -6.55 29.50 -17.69
C GLU A 116 -7.09 29.14 -16.29
N LYS A 117 -7.57 30.13 -15.53
CA LYS A 117 -8.18 29.89 -14.20
C LYS A 117 -9.54 29.23 -14.37
N ILE A 118 -9.69 28.02 -13.85
CA ILE A 118 -10.92 27.22 -13.95
C ILE A 118 -11.76 27.20 -12.67
N ALA A 119 -11.14 27.37 -11.50
CA ALA A 119 -11.84 27.29 -10.21
C ALA A 119 -11.13 28.07 -9.08
N GLU A 120 -11.87 28.27 -7.99
CA GLU A 120 -11.37 28.59 -6.65
C GLU A 120 -12.01 27.61 -5.66
N THR A 121 -11.25 27.14 -4.67
CA THR A 121 -11.73 26.17 -3.67
C THR A 121 -11.03 26.39 -2.32
N ASN A 122 -11.74 26.09 -1.23
CA ASN A 122 -11.19 25.96 0.11
C ASN A 122 -11.02 24.48 0.54
N ASN A 123 -11.33 23.54 -0.35
CA ASN A 123 -11.02 22.12 -0.18
C ASN A 123 -9.59 21.86 -0.65
N HIS A 124 -8.90 20.90 -0.04
CA HIS A 124 -7.59 20.40 -0.46
C HIS A 124 -7.64 19.45 -1.69
N TYR A 125 -8.77 19.45 -2.41
CA TYR A 125 -9.00 18.61 -3.58
C TYR A 125 -9.92 19.33 -4.59
N PHE A 126 -9.84 18.89 -5.84
CA PHE A 126 -10.69 19.36 -6.93
C PHE A 126 -10.84 18.27 -8.00
N VAL A 127 -12.00 18.19 -8.65
CA VAL A 127 -12.21 17.27 -9.78
C VAL A 127 -12.58 18.10 -11.01
N ASP A 128 -11.69 18.13 -11.99
CA ASP A 128 -11.97 18.72 -13.29
C ASP A 128 -12.79 17.72 -14.13
N GLN A 129 -13.78 18.21 -14.88
CA GLN A 129 -14.77 17.39 -15.58
C GLN A 129 -15.11 17.97 -16.96
N GLY A 130 -15.56 17.11 -17.87
CA GLY A 130 -15.86 17.50 -19.25
C GLY A 130 -14.60 17.66 -20.11
N LEU A 131 -13.51 17.02 -19.70
CA LEU A 131 -12.25 16.96 -20.43
C LEU A 131 -12.38 16.09 -21.70
N SER A 132 -11.47 16.28 -22.65
CA SER A 132 -11.31 15.42 -23.81
C SER A 132 -10.60 14.12 -23.43
N ILE A 133 -11.00 12.99 -24.03
CA ILE A 133 -10.30 11.69 -23.91
C ILE A 133 -8.87 11.75 -24.46
N ASN A 134 -7.99 10.88 -23.98
CA ASN A 134 -6.56 10.82 -24.34
C ASN A 134 -5.87 12.20 -24.40
N THR A 135 -6.23 13.12 -23.51
CA THR A 135 -5.69 14.48 -23.50
C THR A 135 -4.92 14.72 -22.21
N GLU A 136 -3.70 15.22 -22.38
CA GLU A 136 -2.83 15.68 -21.30
C GLU A 136 -3.14 17.14 -20.98
N TYR A 137 -3.17 17.46 -19.69
CA TYR A 137 -3.52 18.77 -19.16
C TYR A 137 -2.48 19.19 -18.12
N ALA A 138 -2.02 20.44 -18.21
CA ALA A 138 -1.08 21.02 -17.25
C ALA A 138 -1.85 21.83 -16.21
N TYR A 139 -1.77 21.41 -14.95
CA TYR A 139 -2.44 22.08 -13.82
C TYR A 139 -1.47 22.93 -13.01
N ALA A 140 -1.99 24.04 -12.49
CA ALA A 140 -1.29 24.91 -11.57
C ALA A 140 -2.22 25.33 -10.43
N VAL A 141 -1.75 25.23 -9.18
CA VAL A 141 -2.51 25.55 -7.97
C VAL A 141 -1.72 26.52 -7.10
N THR A 142 -2.38 27.58 -6.63
CA THR A 142 -1.78 28.67 -5.85
C THR A 142 -2.81 29.35 -4.96
N ALA A 143 -2.42 29.80 -3.77
CA ALA A 143 -3.27 30.65 -2.93
C ALA A 143 -3.40 32.10 -3.41
N GLY A 144 -2.78 32.46 -4.54
CA GLY A 144 -2.80 33.80 -5.12
C GLY A 144 -3.11 33.82 -6.62
N ASN A 145 -2.28 34.53 -7.39
CA ASN A 145 -2.30 34.54 -8.85
C ASN A 145 -0.96 34.03 -9.39
N ILE A 146 -0.95 33.34 -10.53
CA ILE A 146 0.26 32.78 -11.18
C ILE A 146 1.36 33.81 -11.51
N GLY A 147 1.11 35.12 -11.38
CA GLY A 147 2.08 36.18 -11.65
C GLY A 147 3.34 36.20 -10.77
N ASN A 148 3.42 35.37 -9.73
CA ASN A 148 4.64 35.12 -8.95
C ASN A 148 4.97 33.63 -8.97
N ASP A 149 5.97 33.21 -9.76
CA ASP A 149 6.27 31.79 -10.00
C ASP A 149 6.74 31.01 -8.76
N THR A 150 7.13 31.69 -7.67
CA THR A 150 7.52 31.04 -6.41
C THR A 150 6.36 30.44 -5.62
N ASP A 151 5.12 30.84 -5.93
CA ASP A 151 3.95 30.56 -5.08
C ASP A 151 2.93 29.64 -5.79
N VAL A 152 3.40 28.79 -6.72
CA VAL A 152 2.55 27.97 -7.60
C VAL A 152 3.06 26.54 -7.75
N SER A 153 2.31 25.57 -7.23
CA SER A 153 2.56 24.13 -7.45
C SER A 153 1.97 23.69 -8.78
N ARG A 154 2.63 22.75 -9.47
CA ARG A 154 2.23 22.27 -10.80
C ARG A 154 2.29 20.75 -10.91
N VAL A 155 1.40 20.19 -11.71
CA VAL A 155 1.34 18.76 -12.07
C VAL A 155 0.73 18.62 -13.45
N SER A 156 1.19 17.63 -14.23
CA SER A 156 0.53 17.23 -15.49
C SER A 156 -0.22 15.93 -15.26
N ALA A 157 -1.39 15.79 -15.87
CA ALA A 157 -2.16 14.54 -15.82
C ALA A 157 -2.91 14.32 -17.14
N ARG A 158 -3.07 13.05 -17.51
CA ARG A 158 -3.70 12.62 -18.76
C ARG A 158 -4.98 11.84 -18.49
N THR A 159 -6.05 12.13 -19.22
CA THR A 159 -7.29 11.34 -19.18
C THR A 159 -7.11 9.98 -19.88
N LEU A 160 -7.87 8.96 -19.49
CA LEU A 160 -7.89 7.65 -20.15
C LEU A 160 -8.14 7.74 -21.67
N LEU A 161 -7.70 6.73 -22.44
CA LEU A 161 -7.82 6.75 -23.91
C LEU A 161 -9.27 6.79 -24.39
N ASN A 162 -10.21 6.27 -23.60
CA ASN A 162 -11.63 6.20 -23.94
C ASN A 162 -12.54 6.26 -22.69
N THR A 163 -13.86 6.22 -22.92
CA THR A 163 -14.91 6.15 -21.89
C THR A 163 -15.75 4.87 -21.97
N THR A 164 -15.31 3.90 -22.78
CA THR A 164 -16.02 2.63 -23.01
C THR A 164 -15.57 1.51 -22.07
N ASN A 165 -14.37 1.61 -21.49
CA ASN A 165 -13.93 0.67 -20.47
C ASN A 165 -14.74 0.88 -19.16
N SER A 166 -15.28 -0.21 -18.62
CA SER A 166 -16.00 -0.23 -17.33
C SER A 166 -15.07 -0.10 -16.11
N GLY A 167 -13.76 -0.30 -16.31
CA GLY A 167 -12.75 -0.41 -15.28
C GLY A 167 -12.89 -1.66 -14.40
N LEU A 168 -13.80 -2.60 -14.66
CA LEU A 168 -14.05 -3.74 -13.77
C LEU A 168 -12.93 -4.78 -13.77
N SER A 169 -12.13 -4.83 -14.84
CA SER A 169 -10.94 -5.68 -14.97
C SER A 169 -9.71 -4.97 -14.41
N SER A 170 -8.96 -5.58 -13.49
CA SER A 170 -7.74 -4.96 -12.92
C SER A 170 -6.48 -5.13 -13.78
N GLY A 171 -6.61 -5.46 -15.07
CA GLY A 171 -5.51 -5.80 -15.97
C GLY A 171 -4.77 -7.11 -15.63
N ALA A 172 -5.28 -7.89 -14.68
CA ALA A 172 -4.79 -9.22 -14.36
C ALA A 172 -5.32 -10.25 -15.37
N ASP A 173 -4.45 -11.04 -16.01
CA ASP A 173 -4.89 -12.14 -16.85
C ASP A 173 -5.06 -13.42 -16.02
N ILE A 174 -6.31 -13.79 -15.77
CA ILE A 174 -6.69 -14.97 -14.99
C ILE A 174 -6.89 -16.23 -15.85
N GLU A 175 -6.93 -16.10 -17.18
CA GLU A 175 -7.10 -17.19 -18.15
C GLU A 175 -5.84 -17.31 -19.03
N VAL A 176 -4.75 -17.79 -18.41
CA VAL A 176 -3.47 -17.98 -19.09
C VAL A 176 -3.58 -19.10 -20.13
N ASP A 177 -3.77 -18.71 -21.39
CA ASP A 177 -3.78 -19.61 -22.54
C ASP A 177 -2.35 -19.88 -23.03
N ASN A 178 -1.99 -21.17 -23.14
CA ASN A 178 -0.66 -21.59 -23.57
C ASN A 178 -0.41 -21.39 -25.07
N ASP A 179 -1.44 -21.08 -25.86
CA ASP A 179 -1.30 -20.81 -27.29
C ASP A 179 -0.69 -19.42 -27.59
N ARG A 180 -0.51 -18.54 -26.58
CA ARG A 180 0.16 -17.23 -26.71
C ARG A 180 1.70 -17.31 -26.83
N ILE A 181 2.23 -18.52 -26.86
CA ILE A 181 3.67 -18.80 -26.82
C ILE A 181 4.27 -18.72 -28.24
N SER A 182 4.80 -17.56 -28.60
CA SER A 182 5.52 -17.36 -29.86
C SER A 182 6.80 -18.19 -29.94
N ASN A 183 7.04 -18.75 -31.12
CA ASN A 183 8.22 -19.52 -31.48
C ASN A 183 9.29 -18.65 -32.18
N PHE A 184 9.38 -17.37 -31.81
CA PHE A 184 10.34 -16.37 -32.31
C PHE A 184 10.34 -16.17 -33.84
N ALA A 185 9.32 -16.62 -34.57
CA ALA A 185 9.29 -16.59 -36.03
C ALA A 185 9.34 -15.16 -36.59
N GLU A 186 8.67 -14.24 -35.90
CA GLU A 186 8.60 -12.80 -36.18
C GLU A 186 9.84 -12.06 -35.65
N CYS A 187 10.51 -12.60 -34.62
CA CYS A 187 11.77 -12.12 -34.08
C CYS A 187 12.98 -12.61 -34.91
N ASN A 188 12.89 -12.52 -36.24
CA ASN A 188 13.91 -12.97 -37.20
C ASN A 188 14.38 -14.44 -37.05
N ASN A 189 13.58 -15.32 -36.41
CA ASN A 189 13.97 -16.70 -36.02
C ASN A 189 15.17 -16.75 -35.06
N ALA A 190 15.33 -15.74 -34.21
CA ALA A 190 16.27 -15.77 -33.08
C ALA A 190 15.96 -16.94 -32.13
N ARG A 191 16.97 -17.43 -31.40
CA ARG A 191 16.80 -18.53 -30.43
C ARG A 191 16.65 -18.04 -29.00
N SER A 192 17.07 -16.80 -28.75
CA SER A 192 17.05 -16.11 -27.47
C SER A 192 17.05 -14.59 -27.74
N ALA A 193 16.73 -13.78 -26.72
CA ALA A 193 16.86 -12.33 -26.82
C ALA A 193 18.34 -11.87 -26.99
N LEU A 194 19.30 -12.72 -26.63
CA LEU A 194 20.74 -12.46 -26.80
C LEU A 194 21.19 -12.51 -28.27
N ASP A 195 20.46 -13.23 -29.13
CA ASP A 195 20.77 -13.35 -30.56
C ASP A 195 20.22 -12.19 -31.41
N LEU A 196 19.35 -11.35 -30.83
CA LEU A 196 18.72 -10.22 -31.52
C LEU A 196 19.68 -9.03 -31.66
N LEU A 197 19.63 -8.37 -32.81
CA LEU A 197 20.27 -7.07 -33.01
C LEU A 197 19.41 -5.96 -32.40
N ASP A 198 20.02 -4.87 -31.93
CA ASP A 198 19.29 -3.74 -31.34
C ASP A 198 18.20 -3.19 -32.28
N ALA A 199 18.48 -3.15 -33.58
CA ALA A 199 17.53 -2.71 -34.62
C ALA A 199 16.31 -3.63 -34.84
N ASP A 200 16.32 -4.85 -34.26
CA ASP A 200 15.23 -5.82 -34.35
C ASP A 200 14.45 -5.96 -33.02
N LEU A 201 14.85 -5.24 -31.96
CA LEU A 201 14.23 -5.37 -30.64
C LEU A 201 12.79 -4.87 -30.63
N ASP A 202 12.55 -3.67 -31.18
CA ASP A 202 11.23 -3.04 -31.13
C ASP A 202 10.18 -3.82 -31.94
N SER A 203 10.56 -4.35 -33.11
CA SER A 203 9.68 -5.19 -33.94
C SER A 203 9.38 -6.55 -33.28
N CYS A 204 10.37 -7.17 -32.65
CA CYS A 204 10.18 -8.42 -31.90
C CYS A 204 9.30 -8.20 -30.65
N LEU A 205 9.59 -7.16 -29.86
CA LEU A 205 8.86 -6.86 -28.63
C LEU A 205 7.41 -6.45 -28.93
N GLN A 206 7.16 -5.64 -29.96
CA GLN A 206 5.80 -5.27 -30.38
C GLN A 206 4.93 -6.50 -30.67
N VAL A 207 5.46 -7.50 -31.39
CA VAL A 207 4.72 -8.75 -31.66
C VAL A 207 4.44 -9.53 -30.37
N MET A 208 5.38 -9.58 -29.43
CA MET A 208 5.15 -10.22 -28.13
C MET A 208 4.06 -9.50 -27.32
N LEU A 209 4.02 -8.15 -27.36
CA LEU A 209 2.98 -7.35 -26.70
C LEU A 209 1.59 -7.59 -27.31
N GLU A 210 1.51 -7.67 -28.65
CA GLU A 210 0.27 -7.99 -29.37
C GLU A 210 -0.24 -9.40 -29.04
N LEU A 211 0.63 -10.41 -29.02
CA LEU A 211 0.28 -11.79 -28.66
C LEU A 211 -0.17 -11.95 -27.20
N ASN A 212 0.27 -11.05 -26.31
CA ASN A 212 -0.11 -11.03 -24.89
C ASN A 212 -1.25 -10.03 -24.60
N ASN A 213 -1.89 -9.43 -25.61
CA ASN A 213 -2.92 -8.39 -25.48
C ASN A 213 -2.55 -7.24 -24.52
N MET A 214 -1.26 -6.87 -24.43
CA MET A 214 -0.78 -6.02 -23.34
C MET A 214 -1.44 -4.64 -23.31
N ALA A 215 -1.73 -4.05 -24.46
CA ALA A 215 -2.44 -2.76 -24.56
C ALA A 215 -3.88 -2.81 -24.03
N GLU A 216 -4.59 -3.94 -24.19
CA GLU A 216 -5.94 -4.12 -23.63
C GLU A 216 -5.87 -4.24 -22.11
N HIS A 217 -4.93 -5.05 -21.59
CA HIS A 217 -4.71 -5.20 -20.16
C HIS A 217 -4.23 -3.90 -19.49
N LEU A 218 -3.46 -3.06 -20.21
CA LEU A 218 -3.01 -1.74 -19.75
C LEU A 218 -4.17 -0.73 -19.66
N GLU A 219 -5.08 -0.74 -20.63
CA GLU A 219 -6.31 0.07 -20.55
C GLU A 219 -7.24 -0.40 -19.42
N ASP A 220 -7.30 -1.70 -19.16
CA ASP A 220 -8.06 -2.27 -18.03
C ASP A 220 -7.51 -1.81 -16.68
N ILE A 221 -6.22 -1.99 -16.39
CA ILE A 221 -5.62 -1.58 -15.11
C ILE A 221 -5.75 -0.06 -14.88
N ARG A 222 -5.58 0.76 -15.93
CA ARG A 222 -5.75 2.22 -15.86
C ARG A 222 -7.20 2.64 -15.62
N ALA A 223 -8.16 2.03 -16.33
CA ALA A 223 -9.58 2.28 -16.11
C ALA A 223 -10.06 1.82 -14.72
N PHE A 224 -9.52 0.70 -14.22
CA PHE A 224 -9.77 0.22 -12.86
C PHE A 224 -9.24 1.20 -11.82
N ALA A 225 -7.97 1.60 -11.93
CA ALA A 225 -7.34 2.55 -11.01
C ALA A 225 -8.08 3.89 -11.00
N ALA A 226 -8.45 4.42 -12.17
CA ALA A 226 -9.23 5.66 -12.29
C ALA A 226 -10.61 5.56 -11.62
N ARG A 227 -11.33 4.43 -11.81
CA ARG A 227 -12.61 4.20 -11.13
C ARG A 227 -12.42 4.17 -9.61
N VAL A 228 -11.50 3.35 -9.10
CA VAL A 228 -11.25 3.21 -7.65
C VAL A 228 -10.92 4.56 -7.02
N ARG A 229 -10.01 5.34 -7.62
CA ARG A 229 -9.66 6.71 -7.17
C ARG A 229 -10.90 7.62 -7.15
N SER A 230 -11.79 7.53 -8.15
CA SER A 230 -13.01 8.33 -8.22
C SER A 230 -14.12 7.91 -7.23
N GLU A 231 -14.07 6.65 -6.75
CA GLU A 231 -15.05 6.08 -5.82
C GLU A 231 -14.72 6.42 -4.35
N GLN A 232 -13.46 6.76 -4.01
CA GLN A 232 -13.08 7.08 -2.63
C GLN A 232 -13.37 8.55 -2.29
N ALA A 233 -14.13 8.78 -1.22
CA ALA A 233 -14.36 10.11 -0.69
C ALA A 233 -13.13 10.63 0.08
N PRO A 234 -12.66 11.88 -0.14
CA PRO A 234 -11.45 12.40 0.54
C PRO A 234 -11.50 12.32 2.07
N ALA A 235 -12.67 12.56 2.68
CA ALA A 235 -12.84 12.43 4.13
C ALA A 235 -12.71 10.99 4.65
N MET A 236 -13.01 9.99 3.81
CA MET A 236 -12.82 8.57 4.14
C MET A 236 -11.33 8.19 4.07
N VAL A 237 -10.63 8.69 3.05
CA VAL A 237 -9.18 8.52 2.88
C VAL A 237 -8.41 9.16 4.03
N GLU A 238 -8.75 10.39 4.44
CA GLU A 238 -8.15 11.06 5.61
C GLU A 238 -8.38 10.25 6.90
N LEU A 239 -9.62 9.83 7.18
CA LEU A 239 -9.91 9.00 8.36
C LEU A 239 -9.11 7.68 8.30
N GLY A 240 -9.07 7.03 7.15
CA GLY A 240 -8.30 5.81 6.92
C GLY A 240 -6.81 5.98 7.18
N MET A 241 -6.20 7.06 6.67
CA MET A 241 -4.81 7.42 6.90
C MET A 241 -4.53 7.59 8.40
N ARG A 242 -5.34 8.41 9.09
CA ARG A 242 -5.17 8.63 10.54
C ARG A 242 -5.31 7.35 11.36
N LEU A 243 -6.21 6.45 10.97
CA LEU A 243 -6.40 5.14 11.61
C LEU A 243 -5.23 4.19 11.34
N PHE A 244 -4.80 4.06 10.09
CA PHE A 244 -3.70 3.20 9.65
C PHE A 244 -2.37 3.54 10.35
N HIS A 245 -2.17 4.84 10.63
CA HIS A 245 -1.01 5.34 11.38
C HIS A 245 -1.23 5.44 12.90
N SER A 246 -2.40 5.05 13.44
CA SER A 246 -2.66 5.11 14.89
C SER A 246 -2.26 3.81 15.59
N LYS A 247 -1.53 3.95 16.72
CA LYS A 247 -1.21 2.82 17.60
C LYS A 247 -2.39 2.40 18.48
N SER A 248 -3.47 3.17 18.55
CA SER A 248 -4.69 2.86 19.32
C SER A 248 -5.40 1.58 18.84
N LEU A 249 -5.07 1.09 17.65
CA LEU A 249 -5.56 -0.16 17.06
C LEU A 249 -4.71 -1.40 17.41
N SER A 250 -3.66 -1.26 18.23
CA SER A 250 -2.94 -2.42 18.82
C SER A 250 -3.31 -2.65 20.28
N ALA A 251 -3.29 -3.92 20.71
CA ALA A 251 -3.53 -4.30 22.09
C ALA A 251 -2.51 -3.64 23.04
N SER A 252 -1.24 -3.65 22.64
CA SER A 252 -0.13 -3.07 23.42
C SER A 252 -0.03 -1.54 23.31
N SER A 253 -0.82 -0.90 22.43
CA SER A 253 -0.75 0.55 22.13
C SER A 253 0.62 1.05 21.63
N ASP A 254 1.42 0.16 21.06
CA ASP A 254 2.79 0.41 20.58
C ASP A 254 2.97 0.24 19.06
N THR A 255 1.97 -0.32 18.37
CA THR A 255 2.08 -0.74 16.96
C THR A 255 0.88 -0.22 16.16
N SER A 256 1.13 0.31 14.97
CA SER A 256 0.15 0.73 13.95
C SER A 256 0.26 -0.17 12.72
N CYS A 257 -0.65 -0.05 11.75
CA CYS A 257 -0.50 -0.72 10.45
C CYS A 257 0.80 -0.26 9.76
N SER A 258 1.10 1.04 9.81
CA SER A 258 2.34 1.62 9.29
C SER A 258 3.63 1.20 10.02
N SER A 259 3.54 0.46 11.14
CA SER A 259 4.75 -0.11 11.78
C SER A 259 5.38 -1.24 10.96
N CYS A 260 4.59 -1.89 10.08
CA CYS A 260 5.04 -2.94 9.16
C CYS A 260 4.72 -2.62 7.68
N HIS A 261 3.97 -1.54 7.42
CA HIS A 261 3.50 -1.13 6.11
C HIS A 261 3.65 0.39 5.91
N GLN A 262 4.86 0.92 6.05
CA GLN A 262 5.10 2.37 5.93
C GLN A 262 5.10 2.76 4.44
N PRO A 263 4.27 3.69 3.94
CA PRO A 263 4.25 4.04 2.51
C PRO A 263 5.62 4.47 1.99
N ALA A 264 6.38 5.23 2.78
CA ALA A 264 7.75 5.65 2.52
C ALA A 264 8.84 4.57 2.75
N MET A 265 8.48 3.29 2.75
CA MET A 265 9.40 2.15 2.85
C MET A 265 8.84 0.96 2.06
N GLY A 266 9.64 0.36 1.19
CA GLY A 266 9.23 -0.85 0.46
C GLY A 266 7.92 -0.76 -0.34
N CYS A 267 7.46 0.44 -0.75
CA CYS A 267 6.13 0.66 -1.35
C CYS A 267 4.96 0.25 -0.41
N GLY A 268 5.08 0.53 0.89
CA GLY A 268 4.12 0.07 1.91
C GLY A 268 4.50 -1.27 2.56
N GLY A 269 5.80 -1.55 2.67
CA GLY A 269 6.37 -2.66 3.43
C GLY A 269 7.19 -2.17 4.62
N ASP A 270 8.15 -2.98 5.07
CA ASP A 270 9.08 -2.66 6.16
C ASP A 270 10.55 -3.01 5.87
N ASP A 271 10.90 -3.44 4.66
CA ASP A 271 12.23 -3.93 4.28
C ASP A 271 12.79 -5.05 5.20
N LEU A 272 11.93 -5.77 5.94
CA LEU A 272 12.31 -6.91 6.79
C LEU A 272 11.91 -8.24 6.15
N SER A 273 12.71 -9.28 6.41
CA SER A 273 12.34 -10.65 6.01
C SER A 273 11.13 -11.16 6.80
N MET A 274 11.07 -10.82 8.08
CA MET A 274 9.96 -11.12 8.99
C MET A 274 9.66 -9.88 9.84
N PRO A 275 8.45 -9.32 9.80
CA PRO A 275 8.09 -8.12 10.56
C PRO A 275 8.24 -8.28 12.06
N VAL A 276 8.40 -7.15 12.75
CA VAL A 276 8.35 -7.06 14.22
C VAL A 276 7.13 -6.25 14.59
N GLY A 277 6.10 -6.92 15.12
CA GLY A 277 4.86 -6.30 15.56
C GLY A 277 5.00 -5.57 16.90
N VAL A 278 4.21 -6.04 17.88
CA VAL A 278 4.17 -5.52 19.26
C VAL A 278 5.45 -5.74 20.06
N SER A 279 5.55 -5.04 21.21
CA SER A 279 6.67 -5.06 22.15
C SER A 279 7.98 -4.49 21.59
N ALA A 280 7.92 -3.72 20.51
CA ALA A 280 9.10 -3.08 19.93
C ALA A 280 9.85 -2.19 20.94
N VAL A 281 11.16 -2.37 21.04
CA VAL A 281 12.05 -1.62 21.95
C VAL A 281 12.01 -0.12 21.66
N ASP A 282 11.86 0.25 20.39
CA ASP A 282 11.60 1.61 19.93
C ASP A 282 10.38 1.57 19.01
N PRO A 283 9.17 1.87 19.52
CA PRO A 283 7.93 1.83 18.74
C PRO A 283 7.96 2.68 17.47
N ALA A 284 8.73 3.77 17.44
CA ALA A 284 8.82 4.69 16.31
C ALA A 284 9.76 4.20 15.19
N LEU A 285 10.71 3.32 15.51
CA LEU A 285 11.62 2.74 14.52
C LEU A 285 10.87 1.71 13.66
N VAL A 286 10.82 1.93 12.36
CA VAL A 286 10.30 0.97 11.38
C VAL A 286 11.44 0.36 10.56
N GLY A 287 11.21 -0.86 10.10
CA GLY A 287 12.15 -1.61 9.27
C GLY A 287 13.50 -1.95 9.91
N PRO A 288 14.62 -1.91 9.15
CA PRO A 288 15.91 -2.43 9.60
C PRO A 288 16.37 -1.92 10.97
N GLY A 289 16.57 -2.86 11.90
CA GLY A 289 16.96 -2.59 13.29
C GLY A 289 15.80 -2.54 14.29
N ARG A 290 14.53 -2.55 13.84
CA ARG A 290 13.37 -2.80 14.71
C ARG A 290 13.50 -4.19 15.36
N SER A 291 13.22 -4.28 16.65
CA SER A 291 13.30 -5.50 17.46
C SER A 291 12.37 -5.41 18.66
N ASP A 292 11.83 -6.54 19.11
CA ASP A 292 11.05 -6.68 20.35
C ASP A 292 11.93 -6.86 21.61
N GLY A 293 13.26 -7.00 21.43
CA GLY A 293 14.21 -7.25 22.52
C GLY A 293 14.08 -8.62 23.21
N LEU A 294 13.20 -9.50 22.72
CA LEU A 294 12.88 -10.80 23.31
C LEU A 294 13.23 -11.96 22.38
N ASN A 295 12.89 -11.83 21.09
CA ASN A 295 13.06 -12.88 20.10
C ASN A 295 14.28 -12.58 19.20
N GLU A 296 15.21 -13.53 19.12
CA GLU A 296 16.37 -13.43 18.21
C GLU A 296 15.99 -13.63 16.73
N VAL A 297 14.79 -14.16 16.48
CA VAL A 297 14.16 -14.32 15.16
C VAL A 297 12.69 -13.94 15.33
N PRO A 298 12.14 -12.98 14.56
CA PRO A 298 10.77 -12.54 14.74
C PRO A 298 9.74 -13.66 14.54
N ILE A 299 8.63 -13.56 15.26
CA ILE A 299 7.55 -14.57 15.26
C ILE A 299 6.47 -14.30 14.19
N VAL A 300 6.48 -13.15 13.52
CA VAL A 300 5.64 -12.91 12.33
C VAL A 300 6.25 -13.66 11.14
N ALA A 301 5.68 -14.81 10.84
CA ALA A 301 6.31 -15.82 9.97
C ALA A 301 6.41 -15.49 8.46
N ARG A 302 5.90 -14.33 8.02
CA ARG A 302 5.86 -13.93 6.61
C ARG A 302 6.27 -12.47 6.45
N ASN A 303 6.95 -12.17 5.35
CA ASN A 303 7.30 -10.80 4.95
C ASN A 303 6.02 -9.97 4.72
N ALA A 304 6.05 -8.71 5.15
CA ALA A 304 4.96 -7.76 4.94
C ALA A 304 4.80 -7.49 3.45
N GLN A 305 3.60 -7.72 2.90
CA GLN A 305 3.33 -7.39 1.50
C GLN A 305 3.20 -5.88 1.35
N PRO A 306 3.72 -5.26 0.27
CA PRO A 306 3.50 -3.84 0.02
C PRO A 306 2.00 -3.52 -0.07
N THR A 307 1.55 -2.43 0.56
CA THR A 307 0.17 -1.93 0.45
C THR A 307 -0.08 -1.23 -0.89
N CYS A 308 0.97 -0.77 -1.58
CA CYS A 308 0.80 -0.20 -2.90
C CYS A 308 0.19 -1.22 -3.88
N ASN A 309 -0.73 -0.75 -4.72
CA ASN A 309 -1.54 -1.55 -5.64
C ASN A 309 -2.45 -2.61 -4.98
N ALA A 310 -2.70 -2.56 -3.66
CA ALA A 310 -3.59 -3.51 -2.97
C ALA A 310 -5.02 -3.54 -3.55
N ALA A 311 -5.55 -2.42 -4.03
CA ALA A 311 -6.88 -2.36 -4.66
C ALA A 311 -7.04 -3.18 -5.95
N LEU A 312 -5.93 -3.51 -6.65
CA LEU A 312 -5.96 -4.23 -7.93
C LEU A 312 -6.20 -5.74 -7.77
N TRP A 313 -6.11 -6.26 -6.54
CA TRP A 313 -6.45 -7.66 -6.25
C TRP A 313 -7.97 -7.85 -6.30
N THR A 314 -8.42 -8.77 -7.14
CA THR A 314 -9.84 -9.06 -7.38
C THR A 314 -10.26 -10.46 -6.91
N ARG A 315 -9.29 -11.34 -6.60
CA ARG A 315 -9.54 -12.72 -6.18
C ARG A 315 -9.23 -12.97 -4.70
N GLY A 316 -8.17 -12.40 -4.15
CA GLY A 316 -7.82 -12.55 -2.74
C GLY A 316 -6.56 -11.82 -2.29
N LEU A 317 -6.43 -11.68 -0.96
CA LEU A 317 -5.34 -11.03 -0.23
C LEU A 317 -4.66 -12.01 0.75
N PHE A 318 -3.55 -11.55 1.32
CA PHE A 318 -2.52 -12.35 1.99
C PHE A 318 -1.78 -13.34 1.07
N TRP A 319 -0.61 -13.81 1.52
CA TRP A 319 0.21 -14.81 0.83
C TRP A 319 -0.51 -16.16 0.62
N ASP A 320 -1.57 -16.46 1.37
CA ASP A 320 -2.31 -17.73 1.35
C ASP A 320 -3.71 -17.63 0.71
N ASN A 321 -4.15 -16.43 0.26
CA ASN A 321 -5.53 -16.18 -0.17
C ASN A 321 -6.60 -16.47 0.91
N ARG A 322 -6.28 -16.37 2.22
CA ARG A 322 -7.26 -16.62 3.29
C ARG A 322 -8.40 -15.58 3.35
N VAL A 323 -8.23 -14.43 2.71
CA VAL A 323 -9.29 -13.48 2.41
C VAL A 323 -9.52 -13.50 0.89
N ALA A 324 -10.65 -14.02 0.43
CA ALA A 324 -10.90 -14.26 -0.99
C ALA A 324 -12.35 -14.02 -1.41
N ILE A 325 -12.56 -13.60 -2.65
CA ILE A 325 -13.88 -13.55 -3.29
C ILE A 325 -14.12 -14.90 -4.00
N THR A 326 -15.33 -15.43 -3.83
CA THR A 326 -15.78 -16.71 -4.40
C THR A 326 -17.15 -16.54 -5.06
N ASP A 327 -17.62 -17.55 -5.80
CA ASP A 327 -18.99 -17.62 -6.33
C ASP A 327 -20.10 -17.52 -5.24
N ARG A 328 -19.72 -17.60 -3.96
CA ARG A 328 -20.62 -17.48 -2.79
C ARG A 328 -20.41 -16.17 -2.02
N GLY A 329 -19.74 -15.20 -2.62
CA GLY A 329 -19.34 -13.95 -1.99
C GLY A 329 -17.96 -14.04 -1.33
N LEU A 330 -17.70 -13.08 -0.43
CA LEU A 330 -16.47 -12.98 0.35
C LEU A 330 -16.35 -14.19 1.29
N ARG A 331 -15.13 -14.72 1.37
CA ARG A 331 -14.74 -15.75 2.32
C ARG A 331 -13.50 -15.32 3.08
N THR A 332 -13.60 -15.48 4.39
CA THR A 332 -12.51 -15.34 5.35
C THR A 332 -12.54 -16.52 6.33
N ASP A 333 -11.46 -16.69 7.11
CA ASP A 333 -11.37 -17.74 8.14
C ASP A 333 -12.35 -17.50 9.32
N SER A 334 -12.71 -16.24 9.59
CA SER A 334 -13.77 -15.89 10.55
C SER A 334 -15.06 -15.48 9.82
N ARG A 335 -16.21 -16.05 10.21
CA ARG A 335 -17.47 -15.90 9.47
C ARG A 335 -18.16 -14.56 9.70
N ASP A 336 -17.93 -13.96 10.86
CA ASP A 336 -18.34 -12.62 11.24
C ASP A 336 -17.70 -11.56 10.33
N VAL A 337 -16.38 -11.63 10.10
CA VAL A 337 -15.67 -10.71 9.18
C VAL A 337 -16.23 -10.80 7.77
N SER A 338 -16.51 -12.01 7.26
CA SER A 338 -17.19 -12.19 5.97
C SER A 338 -18.54 -11.47 5.95
N ASN A 339 -19.40 -11.73 6.94
CA ASN A 339 -20.77 -11.18 6.96
C ASN A 339 -20.80 -9.65 7.16
N ASN A 340 -19.98 -9.11 8.07
CA ASN A 340 -19.95 -7.68 8.39
C ASN A 340 -19.41 -6.87 7.21
N THR A 341 -18.35 -7.36 6.58
CA THR A 341 -17.78 -6.72 5.38
C THR A 341 -18.76 -6.76 4.20
N GLU A 342 -19.43 -7.89 3.95
CA GLU A 342 -20.47 -7.97 2.91
C GLU A 342 -21.65 -7.03 3.19
N ALA A 343 -22.00 -6.82 4.46
CA ALA A 343 -23.07 -5.90 4.85
C ALA A 343 -22.69 -4.42 4.70
N ALA A 344 -21.40 -4.08 4.85
CA ALA A 344 -20.88 -2.72 4.70
C ALA A 344 -20.63 -2.35 3.22
N VAL A 345 -19.80 -3.14 2.53
CA VAL A 345 -19.23 -2.78 1.20
C VAL A 345 -19.49 -3.84 0.11
N GLY A 346 -20.28 -4.88 0.39
CA GLY A 346 -20.58 -5.95 -0.55
C GLY A 346 -19.38 -6.85 -0.85
N THR A 347 -19.22 -7.26 -2.12
CA THR A 347 -18.22 -8.27 -2.54
C THR A 347 -17.25 -7.73 -3.60
N GLY A 348 -16.98 -6.42 -3.58
CA GLY A 348 -15.99 -5.77 -4.47
C GLY A 348 -14.56 -5.84 -3.93
N THR A 349 -13.59 -5.21 -4.60
CA THR A 349 -12.19 -5.22 -4.14
C THR A 349 -11.99 -4.49 -2.81
N LEU A 350 -12.79 -3.45 -2.54
CA LEU A 350 -12.83 -2.79 -1.22
C LEU A 350 -13.19 -3.78 -0.10
N ALA A 351 -14.02 -4.79 -0.38
CA ALA A 351 -14.35 -5.85 0.57
C ALA A 351 -13.16 -6.76 0.91
N LEU A 352 -12.21 -6.96 -0.01
CA LEU A 352 -10.99 -7.69 0.29
C LEU A 352 -10.12 -6.91 1.28
N MET A 353 -9.86 -5.63 1.03
CA MET A 353 -9.04 -4.77 1.90
C MET A 353 -9.70 -4.58 3.29
N MET A 354 -11.00 -4.26 3.32
CA MET A 354 -11.76 -4.14 4.57
C MET A 354 -11.69 -5.44 5.38
N ALA A 355 -11.86 -6.60 4.76
CA ALA A 355 -11.77 -7.88 5.44
C ALA A 355 -10.34 -8.23 5.90
N GLN A 356 -9.32 -7.83 5.13
CA GLN A 356 -7.90 -8.02 5.49
C GLN A 356 -7.57 -7.28 6.80
N ALA A 357 -8.04 -6.04 6.96
CA ALA A 357 -7.73 -5.19 8.11
C ALA A 357 -8.22 -5.76 9.46
N HIS A 358 -9.16 -6.71 9.45
CA HIS A 358 -9.66 -7.38 10.65
C HIS A 358 -8.69 -8.40 11.26
N PHE A 359 -7.68 -8.88 10.53
CA PHE A 359 -6.82 -9.97 11.00
C PHE A 359 -5.62 -9.49 11.85
N PRO A 360 -4.80 -8.50 11.43
CA PRO A 360 -3.59 -8.12 12.17
C PRO A 360 -3.87 -7.63 13.60
N VAL A 361 -4.98 -6.90 13.78
CA VAL A 361 -5.49 -6.44 15.08
C VAL A 361 -5.81 -7.56 16.08
N THR A 362 -5.84 -8.82 15.62
CA THR A 362 -6.13 -10.02 16.42
C THR A 362 -5.03 -11.09 16.37
N ASP A 363 -3.94 -10.89 15.62
CA ASP A 363 -2.76 -11.78 15.67
C ASP A 363 -1.81 -11.30 16.78
N ALA A 364 -1.54 -12.18 17.74
CA ALA A 364 -0.72 -11.89 18.91
C ALA A 364 0.74 -11.49 18.58
N ALA A 365 1.24 -11.91 17.41
CA ALA A 365 2.57 -11.56 16.91
C ALA A 365 2.59 -10.21 16.16
N GLU A 366 1.45 -9.76 15.63
CA GLU A 366 1.34 -8.57 14.78
C GLU A 366 0.93 -7.34 15.60
N MET A 367 -0.36 -7.18 15.95
CA MET A 367 -0.85 -6.02 16.71
C MET A 367 -1.33 -6.37 18.13
N GLY A 368 -1.17 -7.61 18.57
CA GLY A 368 -0.98 -7.95 19.98
C GLY A 368 -1.98 -8.93 20.60
N ASP A 369 -1.57 -9.52 21.72
CA ASP A 369 -2.28 -10.61 22.37
C ASP A 369 -3.51 -10.10 23.14
N ILE A 370 -4.68 -10.35 22.58
CA ILE A 370 -5.99 -9.98 23.14
C ILE A 370 -6.24 -10.58 24.54
N THR A 371 -5.57 -11.68 24.92
CA THR A 371 -5.74 -12.31 26.24
C THR A 371 -5.20 -11.42 27.36
N GLN A 372 -4.31 -10.47 27.04
CA GLN A 372 -3.82 -9.46 27.99
C GLN A 372 -4.94 -8.56 28.53
N PHE A 373 -6.04 -8.40 27.79
CA PHE A 373 -7.23 -7.70 28.25
C PHE A 373 -8.21 -8.57 29.06
N GLY A 374 -7.82 -9.81 29.38
CA GLY A 374 -8.70 -10.79 30.02
C GLY A 374 -9.76 -11.38 29.07
N TYR A 375 -9.54 -11.29 27.75
CA TYR A 375 -10.46 -11.78 26.75
C TYR A 375 -10.42 -13.32 26.65
N ASP A 376 -11.58 -13.96 26.75
CA ASP A 376 -11.72 -15.41 26.63
C ASP A 376 -12.15 -15.80 25.20
N SER A 377 -11.18 -16.24 24.40
CA SER A 377 -11.37 -16.71 23.03
C SER A 377 -12.28 -17.93 22.90
N THR A 378 -12.63 -18.60 24.00
CA THR A 378 -13.66 -19.67 24.00
C THR A 378 -15.09 -19.12 23.99
N SER A 379 -15.28 -17.84 24.35
CA SER A 379 -16.58 -17.16 24.38
C SER A 379 -16.88 -16.36 23.10
N ASP A 380 -15.85 -15.84 22.44
CA ASP A 380 -15.89 -15.25 21.10
C ASP A 380 -14.69 -15.72 20.27
N SER A 381 -14.88 -16.83 19.57
CA SER A 381 -13.87 -17.41 18.69
C SER A 381 -13.73 -16.69 17.34
N GLY A 382 -14.54 -15.66 17.07
CA GLY A 382 -14.43 -14.81 15.88
C GLY A 382 -13.66 -13.50 16.15
N PHE A 383 -13.51 -13.14 17.42
CA PHE A 383 -13.01 -11.84 17.91
C PHE A 383 -13.87 -10.65 17.47
N THR A 384 -15.15 -10.88 17.19
CA THR A 384 -16.11 -9.84 16.80
C THR A 384 -16.26 -8.79 17.90
N ALA A 385 -16.51 -9.20 19.14
CA ALA A 385 -16.75 -8.25 20.24
C ALA A 385 -15.44 -7.62 20.74
N TYR A 386 -14.30 -8.32 20.64
CA TYR A 386 -13.00 -7.67 20.83
C TYR A 386 -12.80 -6.49 19.86
N ARG A 387 -13.03 -6.70 18.56
CA ARG A 387 -12.91 -5.62 17.55
C ARG A 387 -13.95 -4.52 17.78
N GLU A 388 -15.22 -4.88 17.78
CA GLU A 388 -16.35 -3.95 17.72
C GLU A 388 -16.64 -3.24 19.06
N GLU A 389 -16.30 -3.83 20.21
CA GLU A 389 -16.57 -3.26 21.54
C GLU A 389 -15.31 -2.78 22.27
N MET A 390 -14.18 -3.50 22.18
CA MET A 390 -12.96 -3.13 22.91
C MET A 390 -12.04 -2.24 22.08
N LEU A 391 -11.66 -2.68 20.88
CA LEU A 391 -10.69 -1.98 20.06
C LEU A 391 -11.26 -0.68 19.50
N ALA A 392 -12.52 -0.70 19.05
CA ALA A 392 -13.24 0.51 18.67
C ALA A 392 -13.37 1.52 19.82
N ALA A 393 -13.47 1.06 21.08
CA ALA A 393 -13.58 1.94 22.25
C ALA A 393 -12.25 2.59 22.67
N ASN A 394 -11.10 2.16 22.14
CA ASN A 394 -9.84 2.90 22.28
C ASN A 394 -9.86 4.26 21.55
N LEU A 395 -10.72 4.39 20.54
CA LEU A 395 -10.92 5.65 19.79
C LEU A 395 -12.08 6.43 20.42
N ASP A 396 -11.77 7.42 21.24
CA ASP A 396 -12.82 8.18 21.91
C ASP A 396 -13.54 9.15 20.95
N GLY A 397 -14.84 9.36 21.18
CA GLY A 397 -15.68 10.20 20.32
C GLY A 397 -15.41 11.70 20.41
N ALA A 398 -14.65 12.20 21.41
CA ALA A 398 -14.28 13.60 21.49
C ALA A 398 -13.06 13.91 20.59
N SER A 399 -12.11 12.97 20.50
CA SER A 399 -10.94 13.03 19.63
C SER A 399 -11.29 12.66 18.18
N TRP A 400 -11.94 11.51 17.96
CA TRP A 400 -12.14 10.94 16.62
C TRP A 400 -13.48 11.29 15.97
N GLY A 401 -14.48 11.71 16.75
CA GLY A 401 -15.87 11.84 16.29
C GLY A 401 -16.08 12.82 15.14
N GLN A 402 -15.22 13.84 14.98
CA GLN A 402 -15.29 14.77 13.84
C GLN A 402 -14.85 14.11 12.52
N LEU A 403 -13.80 13.29 12.53
CA LEU A 403 -13.33 12.57 11.34
C LEU A 403 -14.37 11.53 10.90
N PHE A 404 -14.93 10.76 11.85
CA PHE A 404 -16.05 9.85 11.57
C PHE A 404 -17.27 10.60 11.02
N SER A 405 -17.62 11.76 11.58
CA SER A 405 -18.74 12.57 11.07
C SER A 405 -18.51 13.09 9.65
N ALA A 406 -17.27 13.44 9.30
CA ALA A 406 -16.92 13.87 7.95
C ALA A 406 -16.94 12.71 6.94
N ALA A 407 -16.55 11.50 7.38
CA ALA A 407 -16.44 10.31 6.55
C ALA A 407 -17.79 9.59 6.35
N PHE A 408 -18.55 9.36 7.43
CA PHE A 408 -19.78 8.57 7.45
C PHE A 408 -21.07 9.39 7.63
N GLY A 409 -20.97 10.69 7.91
CA GLY A 409 -22.11 11.56 8.19
C GLY A 409 -22.62 11.55 9.65
N ASP A 410 -22.02 10.71 10.51
CA ASP A 410 -22.28 10.68 11.95
C ASP A 410 -21.03 10.24 12.74
N SER A 411 -21.00 10.49 14.05
CA SER A 411 -19.83 10.26 14.90
C SER A 411 -19.74 8.85 15.50
N ALA A 412 -20.52 7.87 15.04
CA ALA A 412 -20.50 6.52 15.60
C ALA A 412 -19.25 5.75 15.14
N ILE A 413 -18.49 5.27 16.11
CA ILE A 413 -17.27 4.50 15.93
C ILE A 413 -17.59 3.02 16.16
N ASN A 414 -17.17 2.19 15.21
CA ASN A 414 -17.21 0.72 15.29
C ASN A 414 -16.09 0.18 14.38
N PHE A 415 -15.69 -1.08 14.56
CA PHE A 415 -14.55 -1.63 13.83
C PHE A 415 -14.84 -1.86 12.35
N SER A 416 -16.08 -2.21 11.98
CA SER A 416 -16.47 -2.27 10.58
C SER A 416 -16.20 -0.94 9.84
N ARG A 417 -16.52 0.21 10.46
CA ARG A 417 -16.20 1.55 9.91
C ARG A 417 -14.71 1.89 9.95
N ILE A 418 -13.98 1.45 10.97
CA ILE A 418 -12.50 1.59 11.04
C ILE A 418 -11.86 0.87 9.84
N ALA A 419 -12.26 -0.38 9.60
CA ALA A 419 -11.75 -1.21 8.52
C ALA A 419 -12.17 -0.70 7.13
N GLU A 420 -13.38 -0.18 6.97
CA GLU A 420 -13.84 0.47 5.72
C GLU A 420 -13.00 1.72 5.40
N ALA A 421 -12.72 2.55 6.40
CA ALA A 421 -11.89 3.74 6.24
C ALA A 421 -10.44 3.39 5.87
N ILE A 422 -9.84 2.42 6.59
CA ILE A 422 -8.50 1.89 6.27
C ILE A 422 -8.46 1.38 4.82
N ALA A 423 -9.46 0.59 4.42
CA ALA A 423 -9.55 0.06 3.07
C ALA A 423 -9.67 1.16 1.99
N ALA A 424 -10.36 2.26 2.27
CA ALA A 424 -10.43 3.41 1.36
C ALA A 424 -9.08 4.15 1.22
N TYR A 425 -8.31 4.24 2.31
CA TYR A 425 -6.94 4.78 2.29
C TYR A 425 -5.96 3.88 1.55
N GLU A 426 -5.99 2.56 1.77
CA GLU A 426 -5.22 1.60 0.99
C GLU A 426 -5.62 1.63 -0.50
N ALA A 427 -6.91 1.83 -0.79
CA ALA A 427 -7.43 1.78 -2.14
C ALA A 427 -6.88 2.87 -3.08
N VAL A 428 -6.44 4.01 -2.56
CA VAL A 428 -5.86 5.10 -3.36
C VAL A 428 -4.35 4.96 -3.61
N GLN A 429 -3.68 3.98 -2.97
CA GLN A 429 -2.23 3.74 -3.11
C GLN A 429 -1.88 3.04 -4.43
N LEU A 430 -2.32 3.62 -5.55
CA LEU A 430 -2.18 3.06 -6.89
C LEU A 430 -0.97 3.68 -7.58
N PHE A 431 0.07 2.88 -7.77
CA PHE A 431 1.36 3.24 -8.37
C PHE A 431 1.62 2.28 -9.53
N ILE A 432 1.15 2.67 -10.72
CA ILE A 432 1.13 1.84 -11.92
C ILE A 432 1.85 2.49 -13.11
N ASP A 433 2.31 3.73 -13.00
CA ASP A 433 2.81 4.51 -14.13
C ASP A 433 4.32 4.29 -14.25
N ASN A 434 4.74 3.41 -15.18
CA ASN A 434 6.10 2.87 -15.26
C ASN A 434 6.64 2.82 -16.71
N PRO A 435 7.98 2.81 -16.91
CA PRO A 435 8.60 2.88 -18.25
C PRO A 435 8.16 1.77 -19.23
N PHE A 436 7.84 0.57 -18.75
CA PHE A 436 7.32 -0.48 -19.63
C PHE A 436 5.91 -0.15 -20.17
N PHE A 437 5.06 0.54 -19.40
CA PHE A 437 3.75 0.98 -19.88
C PHE A 437 3.86 2.16 -20.85
N ASP A 438 4.81 3.08 -20.64
CA ASP A 438 5.11 4.13 -21.61
C ASP A 438 5.55 3.54 -22.97
N TYR A 439 6.35 2.46 -22.92
CA TYR A 439 6.71 1.70 -24.12
C TYR A 439 5.51 1.02 -24.79
N VAL A 440 4.58 0.45 -24.02
CA VAL A 440 3.33 -0.14 -24.56
C VAL A 440 2.43 0.92 -25.21
N ASP A 441 2.43 2.15 -24.72
CA ASP A 441 1.76 3.30 -25.36
C ASP A 441 2.46 3.81 -26.63
N GLY A 442 3.68 3.32 -26.90
CA GLY A 442 4.44 3.59 -28.12
C GLY A 442 5.68 4.47 -27.94
N ASP A 443 6.07 4.82 -26.71
CA ASP A 443 7.37 5.47 -26.47
C ASP A 443 8.51 4.44 -26.51
N GLN A 444 9.05 4.21 -27.72
CA GLN A 444 10.14 3.27 -27.93
C GLN A 444 11.44 3.65 -27.23
N ASP A 445 11.60 4.90 -26.78
CA ASP A 445 12.78 5.36 -26.04
C ASP A 445 12.62 5.22 -24.51
N ALA A 446 11.44 4.81 -24.01
CA ALA A 446 11.19 4.56 -22.59
C ALA A 446 11.91 3.31 -22.02
N LEU A 447 12.40 2.41 -22.88
CA LEU A 447 13.20 1.24 -22.48
C LEU A 447 14.55 1.22 -23.21
N ASP A 448 15.61 0.79 -22.51
CA ASP A 448 16.92 0.54 -23.12
C ASP A 448 17.00 -0.81 -23.86
N SER A 449 18.07 -1.00 -24.64
CA SER A 449 18.30 -2.24 -25.42
C SER A 449 18.39 -3.53 -24.59
N ASP A 450 18.70 -3.44 -23.29
CA ASP A 450 18.80 -4.57 -22.39
C ASP A 450 17.46 -4.84 -21.67
N GLU A 451 16.72 -3.79 -21.30
CA GLU A 451 15.35 -3.89 -20.77
C GLU A 451 14.40 -4.50 -21.80
N LYS A 452 14.49 -4.08 -23.07
CA LYS A 452 13.76 -4.72 -24.18
C LYS A 452 14.09 -6.21 -24.30
N ARG A 453 15.36 -6.60 -24.17
CA ARG A 453 15.77 -8.02 -24.16
C ARG A 453 15.27 -8.77 -22.93
N GLY A 454 15.22 -8.10 -21.78
CA GLY A 454 14.60 -8.62 -20.57
C GLY A 454 13.12 -8.91 -20.77
N ALA A 455 12.36 -7.97 -21.34
CA ALA A 455 10.94 -8.13 -21.66
C ALA A 455 10.69 -9.28 -22.64
N ILE A 456 11.50 -9.39 -23.71
CA ILE A 456 11.44 -10.50 -24.67
C ILE A 456 11.76 -11.84 -23.98
N THR A 457 12.76 -11.87 -23.09
CA THR A 457 13.13 -13.08 -22.31
C THR A 457 12.01 -13.47 -21.35
N PHE A 458 11.36 -12.50 -20.71
CA PHE A 458 10.24 -12.70 -19.78
C PHE A 458 9.03 -13.31 -20.47
N MET A 459 8.68 -12.83 -21.67
CA MET A 459 7.55 -13.34 -22.46
C MET A 459 7.86 -14.65 -23.22
N ALA A 460 9.13 -15.06 -23.30
CA ALA A 460 9.54 -16.25 -24.03
C ALA A 460 9.06 -17.58 -23.40
N ALA A 461 8.61 -18.50 -24.27
CA ALA A 461 8.17 -19.86 -23.96
C ALA A 461 8.96 -20.58 -22.84
N ASN A 462 10.29 -20.48 -22.92
CA ASN A 462 11.25 -21.26 -22.19
C ASN A 462 11.64 -20.64 -20.84
N SER A 463 11.43 -19.34 -20.62
CA SER A 463 11.62 -18.73 -19.30
C SER A 463 10.50 -19.14 -18.33
N GLY A 464 9.29 -19.27 -18.88
CA GLY A 464 8.09 -19.72 -18.19
C GLY A 464 7.48 -18.71 -17.21
N CYS A 465 7.90 -17.44 -17.24
CA CYS A 465 7.46 -16.39 -16.32
C CYS A 465 5.98 -16.03 -16.53
N THR A 466 5.56 -15.84 -17.78
CA THR A 466 4.18 -15.51 -18.18
C THR A 466 3.15 -16.61 -17.89
N ASN A 467 3.57 -17.85 -17.59
CA ASN A 467 2.67 -18.91 -17.11
C ASN A 467 2.01 -18.59 -15.75
N CYS A 468 2.54 -17.60 -15.03
CA CYS A 468 2.05 -17.14 -13.72
C CYS A 468 1.86 -15.62 -13.69
N HIS A 469 2.78 -14.88 -14.31
CA HIS A 469 2.83 -13.42 -14.29
C HIS A 469 2.38 -12.86 -15.64
N ALA A 470 1.07 -12.78 -15.83
CA ALA A 470 0.42 -12.36 -17.08
C ALA A 470 -0.50 -11.14 -16.87
N GLY A 471 -0.85 -10.49 -17.99
CA GLY A 471 -1.55 -9.20 -18.00
C GLY A 471 -0.69 -8.05 -17.47
N ALA A 472 -1.23 -6.84 -17.52
CA ALA A 472 -0.58 -5.62 -17.02
C ALA A 472 -0.41 -5.64 -15.48
N PHE A 473 -1.23 -6.39 -14.74
CA PHE A 473 -0.99 -6.59 -13.31
C PHE A 473 0.09 -7.66 -13.01
N PHE A 474 0.67 -8.31 -14.03
CA PHE A 474 1.73 -9.32 -13.90
C PHE A 474 1.43 -10.45 -12.90
N THR A 475 0.17 -10.90 -12.84
CA THR A 475 -0.26 -12.01 -12.01
C THR A 475 -1.63 -12.53 -12.43
N ASN A 476 -1.82 -13.86 -12.41
CA ASN A 476 -3.13 -14.51 -12.50
C ASN A 476 -3.85 -14.64 -11.12
N GLN A 477 -3.23 -14.11 -10.07
CA GLN A 477 -3.67 -14.12 -8.66
C GLN A 477 -3.88 -15.53 -8.05
N GLY A 478 -3.40 -16.58 -8.73
CA GLY A 478 -3.49 -17.96 -8.27
C GLY A 478 -2.50 -18.31 -7.16
N LEU A 479 -2.69 -19.47 -6.53
CA LEU A 479 -1.72 -20.06 -5.60
C LEU A 479 -0.75 -20.98 -6.37
N ARG A 480 0.56 -20.87 -6.11
CA ARG A 480 1.59 -21.70 -6.73
C ARG A 480 2.68 -22.12 -5.74
N ALA A 481 3.01 -23.40 -5.75
CA ALA A 481 4.18 -23.91 -5.04
C ALA A 481 5.46 -23.69 -5.86
N VAL A 482 6.31 -22.82 -5.35
CA VAL A 482 7.62 -22.49 -5.94
C VAL A 482 8.80 -23.13 -5.18
N SER A 483 8.56 -23.80 -4.05
CA SER A 483 9.61 -24.51 -3.26
C SER A 483 10.68 -23.59 -2.67
N TYR A 484 10.23 -22.46 -2.17
CA TYR A 484 11.06 -21.42 -1.56
C TYR A 484 11.63 -21.84 -0.19
N PRO A 485 12.91 -21.52 0.12
CA PRO A 485 13.57 -21.87 1.38
C PRO A 485 12.77 -21.53 2.64
N GLN A 486 12.52 -22.54 3.48
CA GLN A 486 11.82 -22.39 4.74
C GLN A 486 12.76 -21.81 5.81
N ILE A 487 12.41 -20.63 6.33
CA ILE A 487 13.10 -19.91 7.40
C ILE A 487 12.04 -19.29 8.33
N GLY A 488 12.43 -18.98 9.57
CA GLY A 488 11.56 -18.36 10.56
C GLY A 488 10.71 -19.34 11.36
N ALA A 489 9.71 -18.80 12.06
CA ALA A 489 8.78 -19.56 12.90
C ALA A 489 7.82 -20.48 12.10
N GLY A 490 7.53 -20.13 10.84
CA GLY A 490 6.48 -20.79 10.05
C GLY A 490 5.07 -20.54 10.59
N LYS A 491 4.07 -21.21 10.01
CA LYS A 491 2.67 -21.17 10.46
C LYS A 491 2.13 -22.57 10.86
N ASP A 492 2.98 -23.59 10.92
CA ASP A 492 2.65 -24.94 11.40
C ASP A 492 2.49 -24.98 12.93
N GLU A 493 1.37 -25.55 13.40
CA GLU A 493 0.99 -25.62 14.84
C GLU A 493 2.02 -26.35 15.72
N SER A 494 2.88 -27.21 15.16
CA SER A 494 3.95 -27.88 15.91
C SER A 494 5.17 -27.00 16.18
N GLY A 495 5.21 -25.77 15.63
CA GLY A 495 6.34 -24.85 15.77
C GLY A 495 7.61 -25.33 15.08
N ASN A 496 7.48 -26.17 14.05
CA ASN A 496 8.62 -26.81 13.37
C ASN A 496 9.36 -25.89 12.37
N GLY A 497 8.81 -24.71 12.04
CA GLY A 497 9.35 -23.78 11.04
C GLY A 497 8.72 -23.88 9.65
N ALA A 498 7.71 -24.71 9.44
CA ALA A 498 7.06 -24.90 8.13
C ALA A 498 5.95 -23.86 7.88
N ASP A 499 5.87 -23.39 6.64
CA ASP A 499 4.71 -22.70 6.10
C ASP A 499 4.28 -23.36 4.79
N LEU A 500 3.10 -23.97 4.81
CA LEU A 500 2.58 -24.72 3.68
C LEU A 500 1.71 -23.87 2.74
N GLY A 501 1.41 -22.61 3.09
CA GLY A 501 0.55 -21.71 2.31
C GLY A 501 -0.90 -22.20 2.17
N GLY A 502 -1.68 -21.55 1.31
CA GLY A 502 -3.15 -21.70 1.26
C GLY A 502 -3.67 -23.05 0.77
N ASN A 503 -2.92 -23.72 -0.11
CA ASN A 503 -3.27 -25.03 -0.68
C ASN A 503 -2.39 -26.18 -0.16
N GLY A 504 -1.55 -25.91 0.83
CA GLY A 504 -0.50 -26.85 1.26
C GLY A 504 0.70 -26.91 0.30
N ALA A 505 1.71 -27.70 0.67
CA ALA A 505 2.94 -27.92 -0.11
C ALA A 505 3.70 -26.64 -0.50
N GLY A 506 3.67 -25.60 0.35
CA GLY A 506 4.35 -24.32 0.14
C GLY A 506 3.73 -23.49 -1.00
N SER A 507 2.40 -23.53 -1.13
CA SER A 507 1.65 -22.86 -2.21
C SER A 507 1.19 -21.46 -1.79
N PHE A 508 1.82 -20.43 -2.36
CA PHE A 508 1.53 -19.03 -2.05
C PHE A 508 0.94 -18.28 -3.26
N ARG A 509 0.23 -17.19 -2.98
CA ARG A 509 -0.34 -16.27 -3.98
C ARG A 509 0.78 -15.72 -4.84
N ILE A 510 0.65 -15.87 -6.15
CA ILE A 510 1.58 -15.30 -7.14
C ILE A 510 1.49 -13.77 -7.00
N PRO A 511 2.56 -13.08 -6.52
CA PRO A 511 2.53 -11.63 -6.37
C PRO A 511 2.49 -10.94 -7.74
N THR A 512 2.02 -9.69 -7.78
CA THR A 512 2.28 -8.80 -8.91
C THR A 512 3.78 -8.55 -9.03
N LEU A 513 4.24 -8.19 -10.24
CA LEU A 513 5.62 -7.75 -10.48
C LEU A 513 5.74 -6.22 -10.65
N LEU A 514 4.63 -5.49 -10.58
CA LEU A 514 4.68 -4.02 -10.49
C LEU A 514 5.43 -3.63 -9.20
N ASN A 515 6.35 -2.68 -9.31
CA ASN A 515 7.21 -2.19 -8.22
C ASN A 515 8.13 -3.26 -7.57
N VAL A 516 8.26 -4.46 -8.14
CA VAL A 516 8.98 -5.58 -7.50
C VAL A 516 10.47 -5.30 -7.24
N ALA A 517 11.07 -4.31 -7.91
CA ALA A 517 12.45 -3.91 -7.68
C ALA A 517 12.66 -3.18 -6.34
N VAL A 518 11.59 -2.61 -5.75
CA VAL A 518 11.65 -1.83 -4.50
C VAL A 518 10.93 -2.48 -3.31
N THR A 519 10.37 -3.68 -3.48
CA THR A 519 9.58 -4.39 -2.44
C THR A 519 10.32 -5.61 -1.87
N GLY A 520 11.60 -5.44 -1.52
CA GLY A 520 12.41 -6.51 -0.91
C GLY A 520 12.25 -6.58 0.62
N PRO A 521 12.86 -7.58 1.29
CA PRO A 521 13.49 -8.80 0.76
C PRO A 521 12.47 -9.74 0.10
N TRP A 522 12.92 -10.60 -0.82
CA TRP A 522 12.01 -11.28 -1.74
C TRP A 522 11.55 -12.68 -1.28
N GLY A 523 10.26 -12.91 -1.46
CA GLY A 523 9.55 -14.18 -1.20
C GLY A 523 8.68 -14.13 0.06
N HIS A 524 7.85 -15.16 0.27
CA HIS A 524 6.77 -15.14 1.29
C HIS A 524 7.24 -14.85 2.73
N ASN A 525 8.49 -15.16 3.06
CA ASN A 525 9.18 -14.88 4.32
C ASN A 525 10.54 -14.19 4.07
N GLY A 526 10.63 -13.43 2.97
CA GLY A 526 11.75 -12.56 2.61
C GLY A 526 13.12 -13.24 2.60
N GLN A 527 13.19 -14.50 2.14
CA GLN A 527 14.40 -15.32 2.27
C GLN A 527 15.56 -14.90 1.36
N PHE A 528 15.31 -14.09 0.31
CA PHE A 528 16.32 -13.66 -0.65
C PHE A 528 16.65 -12.17 -0.51
N ALA A 529 17.92 -11.85 -0.27
CA ALA A 529 18.41 -10.48 -0.08
C ALA A 529 18.38 -9.60 -1.34
N THR A 530 18.22 -10.17 -2.55
CA THR A 530 18.18 -9.41 -3.81
C THR A 530 17.17 -10.00 -4.79
N LEU A 531 16.56 -9.14 -5.61
CA LEU A 531 15.68 -9.57 -6.71
C LEU A 531 16.39 -10.52 -7.67
N LYS A 532 17.66 -10.26 -8.01
CA LYS A 532 18.48 -11.17 -8.84
C LYS A 532 18.54 -12.56 -8.23
N ARG A 533 18.82 -12.68 -6.93
CA ARG A 533 18.92 -13.97 -6.25
C ARG A 533 17.57 -14.72 -6.18
N ASN A 534 16.46 -13.98 -6.11
CA ASN A 534 15.11 -14.52 -6.23
C ASN A 534 14.83 -15.05 -7.65
N VAL A 535 15.22 -14.34 -8.71
CA VAL A 535 15.12 -14.82 -10.10
C VAL A 535 16.01 -16.06 -10.33
N GLU A 536 17.23 -16.08 -9.79
CA GLU A 536 18.14 -17.25 -9.86
C GLU A 536 17.56 -18.54 -9.28
N HIS A 537 16.60 -18.46 -8.36
CA HIS A 537 15.93 -19.65 -7.82
C HIS A 537 15.21 -20.45 -8.91
N TYR A 538 14.64 -19.79 -9.92
CA TYR A 538 13.87 -20.43 -10.99
C TYR A 538 14.73 -21.13 -12.04
N ARG A 539 16.04 -20.83 -12.11
CA ARG A 539 16.99 -21.51 -13.01
C ARG A 539 16.97 -23.02 -12.79
N ASP A 540 17.18 -23.42 -11.53
CA ASP A 540 17.11 -24.78 -11.02
C ASP A 540 16.83 -24.68 -9.52
N ARG A 541 15.59 -25.00 -9.13
CA ARG A 541 15.13 -24.88 -7.75
C ARG A 541 15.86 -25.86 -6.82
N ALA A 542 16.13 -27.09 -7.25
CA ALA A 542 16.77 -28.11 -6.43
C ALA A 542 18.24 -27.72 -6.11
N SER A 543 18.97 -27.27 -7.12
CA SER A 543 20.33 -26.74 -6.93
C SER A 543 20.31 -25.42 -6.14
N SER A 544 19.33 -24.53 -6.37
CA SER A 544 19.19 -23.29 -5.60
C SER A 544 18.94 -23.52 -4.12
N ILE A 545 18.11 -24.50 -3.75
CA ILE A 545 17.80 -24.84 -2.35
C ILE A 545 19.06 -25.41 -1.68
N THR A 546 19.74 -26.33 -2.36
CA THR A 546 20.99 -26.93 -1.87
C THR A 546 22.05 -25.85 -1.60
N ARG A 547 22.22 -24.91 -2.53
CA ARG A 547 23.15 -23.77 -2.40
C ARG A 547 22.78 -22.83 -1.25
N TYR A 548 21.49 -22.51 -1.12
CA TYR A 548 20.98 -21.59 -0.10
C TYR A 548 21.39 -22.00 1.32
N PHE A 549 21.11 -23.25 1.68
CA PHE A 549 21.43 -23.76 3.01
C PHE A 549 22.93 -24.09 3.16
N ALA A 550 23.63 -24.53 2.11
CA ALA A 550 25.07 -24.79 2.17
C ALA A 550 25.91 -23.52 2.42
N ASN A 551 25.48 -22.38 1.87
CA ASN A 551 26.11 -21.08 2.06
C ASN A 551 25.57 -20.32 3.28
N SER A 552 24.47 -20.79 3.89
CA SER A 552 23.72 -20.06 4.92
C SER A 552 23.26 -18.66 4.47
N GLU A 553 22.71 -18.56 3.25
CA GLU A 553 22.31 -17.26 2.63
C GLU A 553 21.31 -16.47 3.50
N MET A 554 20.51 -17.13 4.35
CA MET A 554 19.63 -16.45 5.33
C MET A 554 20.40 -15.57 6.33
N CYS A 555 21.69 -15.84 6.57
CA CYS A 555 22.53 -15.07 7.48
C CYS A 555 23.19 -13.85 6.81
N GLU A 556 22.95 -13.66 5.50
CA GLU A 556 23.36 -12.48 4.72
C GLU A 556 22.23 -11.45 4.63
N LEU A 557 20.99 -11.81 5.03
CA LEU A 557 19.86 -10.88 5.18
C LEU A 557 20.17 -9.86 6.28
N GLU A 558 19.92 -8.56 6.05
CA GLU A 558 20.29 -7.50 7.00
C GLU A 558 19.72 -7.74 8.41
N GLN A 559 18.50 -8.26 8.51
CA GLN A 559 17.82 -8.56 9.77
C GLN A 559 18.56 -9.61 10.63
N PHE A 560 19.29 -10.55 10.01
CA PHE A 560 20.01 -11.62 10.71
C PHE A 560 21.54 -11.49 10.62
N ALA A 561 22.03 -10.44 9.96
CA ALA A 561 23.45 -10.18 9.77
C ALA A 561 24.17 -10.03 11.12
N GLY A 562 25.07 -10.97 11.44
CA GLY A 562 25.82 -11.00 12.69
C GLY A 562 25.15 -11.76 13.85
N LEU A 563 23.95 -12.32 13.66
CA LEU A 563 23.31 -13.18 14.66
C LEU A 563 24.17 -14.42 14.95
N GLN A 564 24.54 -14.60 16.22
CA GLN A 564 25.30 -15.77 16.67
C GLN A 564 24.47 -17.04 16.53
N ASP A 565 25.08 -18.07 15.92
CA ASP A 565 24.41 -19.34 15.57
C ASP A 565 23.19 -19.17 14.64
N CYS A 566 23.23 -18.13 13.78
CA CYS A 566 22.14 -17.75 12.87
C CYS A 566 21.48 -18.93 12.14
N ALA A 567 22.25 -19.84 11.54
CA ALA A 567 21.66 -20.93 10.74
C ALA A 567 20.73 -21.86 11.55
N ASN A 568 21.11 -22.17 12.80
CA ASN A 568 20.32 -23.02 13.68
C ASN A 568 19.13 -22.27 14.33
N LYS A 569 19.19 -20.93 14.39
CA LYS A 569 18.09 -20.09 14.93
C LYS A 569 17.06 -19.73 13.86
N VAL A 570 17.53 -19.26 12.71
CA VAL A 570 16.69 -18.78 11.60
C VAL A 570 16.11 -19.93 10.78
N ALA A 571 16.79 -21.08 10.70
CA ALA A 571 16.35 -22.20 9.85
C ALA A 571 16.67 -23.60 10.42
N PRO A 572 16.34 -23.91 11.70
CA PRO A 572 16.71 -25.17 12.36
C PRO A 572 16.33 -26.44 11.58
N ASN A 573 15.15 -26.44 10.96
CA ASN A 573 14.66 -27.54 10.11
C ASN A 573 14.58 -27.17 8.62
N GLY A 574 15.07 -25.99 8.24
CA GLY A 574 14.74 -25.32 6.97
C GLY A 574 15.03 -26.15 5.73
N LEU A 575 16.22 -26.78 5.65
CA LEU A 575 16.60 -27.63 4.53
C LEU A 575 15.68 -28.85 4.37
N ALA A 576 15.33 -29.52 5.48
CA ALA A 576 14.48 -30.70 5.46
C ALA A 576 13.06 -30.34 5.00
N LEU A 577 12.46 -29.30 5.60
CA LEU A 577 11.13 -28.81 5.24
C LEU A 577 11.06 -28.34 3.78
N THR A 578 12.08 -27.62 3.32
CA THR A 578 12.16 -27.16 1.92
C THR A 578 12.30 -28.35 0.95
N GLN A 579 13.07 -29.38 1.32
CA GLN A 579 13.20 -30.60 0.52
C GLN A 579 11.90 -31.41 0.48
N ASP A 580 11.15 -31.48 1.57
CA ASP A 580 9.84 -32.15 1.61
C ASP A 580 8.82 -31.42 0.72
N ILE A 581 8.80 -30.08 0.78
CA ILE A 581 8.02 -29.24 -0.14
C ILE A 581 8.46 -29.46 -1.60
N LEU A 582 9.77 -29.52 -1.88
CA LEU A 582 10.28 -29.78 -3.24
C LEU A 582 9.86 -31.17 -3.75
N ASN A 583 9.95 -32.20 -2.90
CA ASN A 583 9.56 -33.57 -3.20
C ASN A 583 8.05 -33.67 -3.48
N ALA A 584 7.20 -33.04 -2.65
CA ALA A 584 5.76 -32.97 -2.84
C ALA A 584 5.37 -32.31 -4.19
N ASN A 585 6.20 -31.38 -4.66
CA ASN A 585 6.05 -30.68 -5.95
C ASN A 585 6.84 -31.33 -7.11
N GLY A 586 7.15 -32.63 -7.02
CA GLY A 586 7.73 -33.41 -8.12
C GLY A 586 9.23 -33.20 -8.35
N GLY A 587 9.96 -32.70 -7.36
CA GLY A 587 11.41 -32.43 -7.45
C GLY A 587 11.76 -31.03 -7.96
N GLY A 588 10.76 -30.19 -8.23
CA GLY A 588 10.95 -28.86 -8.81
C GLY A 588 11.12 -28.88 -10.32
N GLY A 589 11.17 -27.67 -10.89
CA GLY A 589 11.33 -27.42 -12.32
C GLY A 589 12.36 -26.33 -12.53
N ALA A 590 12.96 -26.32 -13.72
CA ALA A 590 14.11 -25.52 -14.10
C ALA A 590 13.84 -24.88 -15.49
N ASN A 591 14.07 -23.57 -15.62
CA ASN A 591 14.05 -22.89 -16.92
C ASN A 591 15.44 -22.79 -17.57
N ASN A 592 16.52 -23.09 -16.82
CA ASN A 592 17.90 -23.14 -17.30
C ASN A 592 18.44 -21.82 -17.92
N LEU A 593 17.85 -20.67 -17.59
CA LEU A 593 18.31 -19.37 -18.06
C LEU A 593 19.78 -19.09 -17.67
N SER A 594 20.55 -18.49 -18.56
CA SER A 594 21.94 -18.09 -18.33
C SER A 594 22.07 -16.95 -17.30
N ASP A 595 23.30 -16.62 -16.88
CA ASP A 595 23.54 -15.47 -16.00
C ASP A 595 23.15 -14.15 -16.67
N THR A 596 23.47 -14.00 -17.96
CA THR A 596 23.11 -12.83 -18.77
C THR A 596 21.60 -12.68 -18.91
N GLU A 597 20.86 -13.74 -19.21
CA GLU A 597 19.38 -13.69 -19.31
C GLU A 597 18.74 -13.28 -17.97
N ILE A 598 19.30 -13.72 -16.84
CA ILE A 598 18.82 -13.30 -15.52
C ILE A 598 19.11 -11.82 -15.26
N GLU A 599 20.27 -11.30 -15.67
CA GLU A 599 20.59 -9.87 -15.53
C GLU A 599 19.68 -8.99 -16.39
N LEU A 600 19.35 -9.42 -17.61
CA LEU A 600 18.40 -8.74 -18.49
C LEU A 600 16.96 -8.80 -17.91
N LEU A 601 16.55 -9.95 -17.37
CA LEU A 601 15.27 -10.05 -16.65
C LEU A 601 15.20 -9.07 -15.47
N VAL A 602 16.25 -8.97 -14.66
CA VAL A 602 16.27 -8.05 -13.50
C VAL A 602 16.19 -6.58 -13.96
N LYS A 603 16.82 -6.22 -15.08
CA LYS A 603 16.64 -4.88 -15.68
C LYS A 603 15.18 -4.62 -16.08
N PHE A 604 14.56 -5.55 -16.82
CA PHE A 604 13.15 -5.45 -17.18
C PHE A 604 12.22 -5.34 -15.96
N LEU A 605 12.45 -6.12 -14.91
CA LEU A 605 11.69 -6.00 -13.66
C LEU A 605 11.92 -4.65 -12.94
N GLY A 606 13.05 -4.00 -13.17
CA GLY A 606 13.30 -2.60 -12.79
C GLY A 606 12.37 -1.63 -13.53
N ALA A 607 12.22 -1.80 -14.84
CA ALA A 607 11.31 -1.00 -15.68
C ALA A 607 9.81 -1.20 -15.41
N LEU A 608 9.43 -2.13 -14.52
CA LEU A 608 8.08 -2.29 -13.97
C LEU A 608 7.84 -1.44 -12.69
N THR A 609 8.77 -0.55 -12.35
CA THR A 609 8.70 0.28 -11.15
C THR A 609 8.19 1.67 -11.49
N ASP A 610 7.14 2.08 -10.78
CA ASP A 610 6.61 3.44 -10.80
C ASP A 610 7.63 4.42 -10.16
N PRO A 611 8.05 5.49 -10.84
CA PRO A 611 9.06 6.42 -10.32
C PRO A 611 8.66 7.11 -9.01
N ASP A 612 7.37 7.32 -8.77
CA ASP A 612 6.89 7.92 -7.53
C ASP A 612 6.90 6.90 -6.39
N ALA A 613 6.66 5.62 -6.66
CA ALA A 613 6.82 4.53 -5.69
C ALA A 613 8.29 4.26 -5.31
N ALA A 614 9.22 4.46 -6.25
CA ALA A 614 10.66 4.34 -6.01
C ALA A 614 11.26 5.54 -5.24
N ASN A 615 10.50 6.63 -5.09
CA ASN A 615 10.97 7.87 -4.47
C ASN A 615 10.12 8.21 -3.25
N ASN A 616 10.66 7.95 -2.06
CA ASN A 616 10.01 8.27 -0.78
C ASN A 616 9.64 9.77 -0.62
N ASN A 617 10.28 10.66 -1.39
CA ASN A 617 10.01 12.11 -1.40
C ASN A 617 9.08 12.55 -2.55
N SER A 618 8.46 11.61 -3.29
CA SER A 618 7.46 11.94 -4.30
C SER A 618 6.22 12.55 -3.64
N ASN A 619 5.52 13.44 -4.35
CA ASN A 619 4.26 14.01 -3.84
C ASN A 619 3.24 12.90 -3.56
N ALA A 620 3.23 11.84 -4.36
CA ALA A 620 2.31 10.70 -4.19
C ALA A 620 2.59 9.90 -2.90
N ILE A 621 3.85 9.57 -2.58
CA ILE A 621 4.18 8.91 -1.31
C ILE A 621 3.95 9.86 -0.13
N GLN A 622 4.40 11.11 -0.24
CA GLN A 622 4.27 12.10 0.82
C GLN A 622 2.81 12.46 1.16
N ALA A 623 1.88 12.33 0.20
CA ALA A 623 0.44 12.50 0.41
C ALA A 623 -0.23 11.33 1.15
N LEU A 624 0.46 10.19 1.31
CA LEU A 624 0.00 9.04 2.10
C LEU A 624 0.48 9.09 3.56
N LEU A 625 1.26 10.10 3.92
CA LEU A 625 1.79 10.30 5.27
C LEU A 625 0.98 11.38 5.99
N PRO A 626 0.49 11.11 7.21
CA PRO A 626 -0.23 12.11 7.97
C PRO A 626 0.70 13.24 8.44
N PRO A 627 0.18 14.46 8.67
CA PRO A 627 0.91 15.50 9.38
C PRO A 627 1.41 15.01 10.73
N ARG A 628 2.64 15.37 11.11
CA ARG A 628 3.31 14.99 12.37
C ARG A 628 2.78 15.78 13.58
N ASP A 629 1.47 15.71 13.77
CA ASP A 629 0.70 16.40 14.82
C ASP A 629 0.34 15.48 16.01
N GLY A 630 0.82 14.22 16.01
CA GLY A 630 0.49 13.20 17.00
C GLY A 630 -0.84 12.50 16.78
N GLY A 631 -1.63 12.90 15.79
CA GLY A 631 -2.96 12.37 15.49
C GLY A 631 -4.03 12.78 16.51
N PRO A 632 -5.31 12.41 16.28
CA PRO A 632 -6.44 12.90 17.07
C PRO A 632 -6.37 12.63 18.57
N ASP A 633 -5.76 11.51 18.98
CA ASP A 633 -5.64 11.03 20.36
C ASP A 633 -4.19 11.06 20.90
N GLY A 634 -3.25 11.65 20.16
CA GLY A 634 -1.84 11.67 20.51
C GLY A 634 -1.11 10.33 20.36
N ARG A 635 -1.70 9.32 19.69
CA ARG A 635 -1.12 7.98 19.51
C ARG A 635 -0.69 7.64 18.08
N GLN A 636 -0.54 8.63 17.21
CA GLN A 636 0.05 8.42 15.88
C GLN A 636 1.46 7.81 15.95
N LEU A 637 1.81 7.00 14.96
CA LEU A 637 3.17 6.56 14.72
C LEU A 637 3.94 7.67 14.02
N GLU A 638 4.76 8.39 14.78
CA GLU A 638 5.74 9.33 14.24
C GLU A 638 6.97 8.55 13.76
N ALA A 639 6.82 7.87 12.61
CA ALA A 639 7.79 6.92 12.07
C ALA A 639 9.18 7.55 11.83
N LYS A 640 10.22 6.72 11.97
CA LYS A 640 11.61 7.05 11.65
C LYS A 640 12.39 5.83 11.17
N ASP A 641 13.44 6.08 10.40
CA ASP A 641 14.38 5.05 9.95
C ASP A 641 15.46 4.70 10.99
N ARG A 642 16.33 3.76 10.63
CA ARG A 642 17.48 3.31 11.44
C ARG A 642 18.50 4.42 11.76
N ALA A 643 18.60 5.46 10.93
CA ALA A 643 19.47 6.61 11.14
C ALA A 643 18.79 7.70 12.00
N GLY A 644 17.49 7.57 12.27
CA GLY A 644 16.68 8.54 13.00
C GLY A 644 16.10 9.65 12.12
N ASN A 645 16.14 9.50 10.80
CA ASN A 645 15.43 10.40 9.89
C ASN A 645 13.92 10.12 10.00
N GLU A 646 13.11 11.17 9.94
CA GLU A 646 11.65 11.04 9.85
C GLU A 646 11.26 10.43 8.49
N LEU A 647 10.23 9.58 8.48
CA LEU A 647 9.72 8.87 7.30
C LEU A 647 8.30 9.28 6.93
#